data_AF-A0A355EST2-F1
#
_entry.id   AF-A0A355EST2-F1
#
_cell.length_a   1.000
_cell.length_b   1.000
_cell.length_c   1.000
_cell.angle_alpha   90.00
_cell.angle_beta   90.00
_cell.angle_gamma   90.00
#
_symmetry.space_group_name_H-M   'P 1'
#
loop_
_entity.id
_entity.type
_entity.pdbx_description
1 polymer ?
#
loop_
_entity_poly.entity_id
_entity_poly.type
_entity_poly.pdbx_seq_one_letter_code
_entity_poly.pdbx_strand_id
1 'polypeptide(L)'
;MAAPAKTLTNRWTPADSMDLYNVRGWGNHYFSVNEEGNVSVHPGGPGTPAIDLKELVDEVRERGIAPPLLIRFSEIIRERVVQLNEAFGRAIEEYGYKGLYRGVYPIKVNQDRFLVERLVDYGRPYHYGLEAGSKPELLAVMAMLEDEEALIICNGYKDEEYIETAFLASKLGRHVILVVEKPSELHLIQQMSQRMGVRPRIGIRSRLATRGSGHWEASGGDRSKFGLTGRDLLDAIEFLRTHDLLDTLELVHFHLGSQISSIRSIKDGLREAAQVYVNLAKMGAPLRYLDVGGGLGIDYDGSQTNFTSSLNYTLQEYANDIVFGVMEVCDFHGVPHPNIVSESGRATVAHHAVLIIDVLGVSEFALGKLPRKLPGDAEPSLRNLFDTYREVSRKNLLESYHDAIAARDECLTLFRLGHMTLENRGLAEDLFWAICQKVLKLSRSLQELPEDLEGLERQLADTYFCNFSVFQSLPDSWAIDQLFPILPIHRLNEEPSNRAVLADITCDSDGKIDHFIDRRDVKDVLELHPFQPGTPYYLGAFLVGAYQEILGDLHNLFGDTNTVHVSLHPEEGYTIDGVVAGDTVSDVLRYVRYNRNDLVARVRQAAETALRAKRLTLEESRQLLRRYEEGLSGYTYLEQE
;
A
#
# COMPACT_ATOMS: atom_id res chain seq x y z
N MET A 1 -53.15 -5.89 28.92
CA MET A 1 -52.60 -4.72 28.20
C MET A 1 -51.28 -5.16 27.61
N ALA A 2 -51.22 -5.29 26.29
CA ALA A 2 -49.99 -5.61 25.58
C ALA A 2 -49.09 -4.37 25.61
N ALA A 3 -47.81 -4.56 25.98
CA ALA A 3 -46.79 -3.54 25.80
C ALA A 3 -46.56 -3.32 24.29
N PRO A 4 -46.45 -2.07 23.82
CA PRO A 4 -46.25 -1.80 22.41
C PRO A 4 -44.87 -2.30 21.98
N ALA A 5 -44.84 -3.05 20.88
CA ALA A 5 -43.61 -3.40 20.19
C ALA A 5 -42.92 -2.10 19.74
N LYS A 6 -41.70 -1.87 20.23
CA LYS A 6 -40.81 -0.85 19.68
C LYS A 6 -40.32 -1.32 18.31
N THR A 7 -40.97 -0.89 17.24
CA THR A 7 -40.32 -0.79 15.92
C THR A 7 -39.40 0.42 15.94
N LEU A 8 -38.16 0.24 16.43
CA LEU A 8 -37.05 1.13 16.12
C LEU A 8 -36.57 0.75 14.73
N THR A 9 -37.03 1.48 13.70
CA THR A 9 -36.31 1.55 12.43
C THR A 9 -34.99 2.26 12.73
N ASN A 10 -33.92 1.51 13.01
CA ASN A 10 -32.60 2.10 13.16
C ASN A 10 -32.22 2.73 11.81
N ARG A 11 -32.22 4.06 11.76
CA ARG A 11 -31.71 4.83 10.63
C ARG A 11 -30.19 4.68 10.65
N TRP A 12 -29.59 4.30 9.52
CA TRP A 12 -28.13 4.19 9.38
C TRP A 12 -27.46 5.49 9.76
N THR A 13 -26.32 5.39 10.44
CA THR A 13 -25.56 6.54 10.96
C THR A 13 -24.10 6.48 10.51
N PRO A 14 -23.38 7.62 10.53
CA PRO A 14 -21.93 7.64 10.35
C PRO A 14 -21.17 6.66 11.26
N ALA A 15 -21.68 6.38 12.46
CA ALA A 15 -21.09 5.41 13.37
C ALA A 15 -21.19 3.98 12.85
N ASP A 16 -22.31 3.62 12.22
CA ASP A 16 -22.49 2.31 11.59
C ASP A 16 -21.50 2.12 10.43
N SER A 17 -21.28 3.16 9.61
CA SER A 17 -20.25 3.14 8.55
C SER A 17 -18.83 3.03 9.10
N MET A 18 -18.50 3.75 10.18
CA MET A 18 -17.19 3.62 10.83
C MET A 18 -16.93 2.21 11.35
N ASP A 19 -17.97 1.53 11.84
CA ASP A 19 -17.87 0.15 12.29
C ASP A 19 -17.83 -0.85 11.13
N LEU A 20 -18.57 -0.61 10.04
CA LEU A 20 -18.59 -1.44 8.83
C LEU A 20 -17.23 -1.46 8.12
N TYR A 21 -16.61 -0.30 7.91
CA TYR A 21 -15.32 -0.17 7.24
C TYR A 21 -14.13 -0.19 8.20
N ASN A 22 -14.37 -0.49 9.49
CA ASN A 22 -13.39 -0.53 10.57
C ASN A 22 -12.47 0.71 10.66
N VAL A 23 -12.98 1.91 10.34
CA VAL A 23 -12.19 3.15 10.26
C VAL A 23 -11.42 3.43 11.55
N ARG A 24 -12.03 3.11 12.71
CA ARG A 24 -11.38 3.29 14.03
C ARG A 24 -10.18 2.37 14.26
N GLY A 25 -10.13 1.21 13.59
CA GLY A 25 -9.05 0.23 13.74
C GLY A 25 -7.80 0.67 13.01
N TRP A 26 -7.90 0.90 11.69
CA TRP A 26 -6.75 1.23 10.83
C TRP A 26 -6.48 2.73 10.72
N GLY A 27 -7.51 3.57 10.91
CA GLY A 27 -7.44 5.00 10.67
C GLY A 27 -6.73 5.81 11.77
N ASN A 28 -6.33 5.14 12.86
CA ASN A 28 -5.82 5.78 14.07
C ASN A 28 -6.73 6.95 14.48
N HIS A 29 -6.14 8.10 14.80
CA HIS A 29 -6.88 9.33 15.04
C HIS A 29 -6.90 10.25 13.80
N TYR A 30 -6.35 9.83 12.66
CA TYR A 30 -6.25 10.66 11.46
C TYR A 30 -7.51 10.63 10.60
N PHE A 31 -8.32 9.59 10.69
CA PHE A 31 -9.50 9.43 9.84
C PHE A 31 -10.75 9.15 10.67
N SER A 32 -11.85 9.83 10.32
CA SER A 32 -13.18 9.60 10.90
C SER A 32 -14.28 9.84 9.87
N VAL A 33 -15.54 9.72 10.27
CA VAL A 33 -16.69 10.14 9.47
C VAL A 33 -17.45 11.23 10.22
N ASN A 34 -17.73 12.36 9.57
CA ASN A 34 -18.48 13.47 10.17
C ASN A 34 -20.00 13.26 10.12
N GLU A 35 -20.76 14.21 10.68
CA GLU A 35 -22.22 14.15 10.75
C GLU A 35 -22.90 14.25 9.37
N GLU A 36 -22.21 14.81 8.37
CA GLU A 36 -22.68 14.90 6.98
C GLU A 36 -22.53 13.57 6.22
N GLY A 37 -21.78 12.61 6.78
CA GLY A 37 -21.49 11.34 6.15
C GLY A 37 -20.28 11.39 5.21
N ASN A 38 -19.38 12.36 5.39
CA ASN A 38 -18.12 12.44 4.67
C ASN A 38 -16.96 11.95 5.54
N VAL A 39 -15.92 11.44 4.90
CA VAL A 39 -14.65 11.16 5.57
C VAL A 39 -14.02 12.49 5.98
N SER A 40 -13.62 12.58 7.25
CA SER A 40 -12.83 13.69 7.78
C SER A 40 -11.42 13.23 8.06
N VAL A 41 -10.45 14.04 7.63
CA VAL A 41 -9.03 13.87 7.93
C VAL A 41 -8.64 14.80 9.07
N HIS A 42 -7.86 14.30 10.03
CA HIS A 42 -7.35 15.04 11.18
C HIS A 42 -5.81 15.04 11.17
N PRO A 43 -5.14 15.71 10.21
CA PRO A 43 -3.70 15.58 10.04
C PRO A 43 -2.87 15.99 11.26
N GLY A 44 -3.33 16.98 12.03
CA GLY A 44 -2.65 17.45 13.25
C GLY A 44 -3.02 16.67 14.52
N GLY A 45 -3.89 15.66 14.41
CA GLY A 45 -4.36 14.87 15.53
C GLY A 45 -5.46 15.54 16.39
N PRO A 46 -5.80 14.93 17.54
CA PRO A 46 -6.93 15.36 18.37
C PRO A 46 -6.82 16.83 18.81
N GLY A 47 -7.90 17.59 18.63
CA GLY A 47 -7.96 19.01 19.00
C GLY A 47 -7.43 19.98 17.93
N THR A 48 -7.00 19.47 16.77
CA THR A 48 -6.68 20.29 15.59
C THR A 48 -7.87 20.36 14.62
N PRO A 49 -7.91 21.34 13.70
CA PRO A 49 -8.98 21.42 12.71
C PRO A 49 -9.01 20.18 11.82
N ALA A 50 -10.21 19.71 11.49
CA ALA A 50 -10.43 18.61 10.57
C ALA A 50 -10.63 19.12 9.13
N ILE A 51 -10.29 18.29 8.15
CA ILE A 51 -10.50 18.53 6.73
C ILE A 51 -11.60 17.58 6.25
N ASP A 52 -12.69 18.12 5.70
CA ASP A 52 -13.67 17.31 4.98
C ASP A 52 -13.07 16.87 3.64
N LEU A 53 -12.87 15.56 3.48
CA LEU A 53 -12.20 15.01 2.31
C LEU A 53 -13.02 15.19 1.04
N LYS A 54 -14.36 15.20 1.14
CA LYS A 54 -15.23 15.37 -0.02
C LYS A 54 -15.20 16.81 -0.50
N GLU A 55 -15.27 17.77 0.42
CA GLU A 55 -15.14 19.20 0.09
C GLU A 55 -13.79 19.51 -0.56
N LEU A 56 -12.70 18.97 0.00
CA LEU A 56 -11.36 19.11 -0.56
C LEU A 56 -11.27 18.55 -1.99
N VAL A 57 -11.83 17.36 -2.24
CA VAL A 57 -11.85 16.75 -3.57
C VAL A 57 -12.65 17.59 -4.56
N ASP A 58 -13.80 18.14 -4.14
CA ASP A 58 -14.58 19.03 -4.98
C ASP A 58 -13.83 20.33 -5.30
N GLU A 59 -13.16 20.94 -4.31
CA GLU A 59 -12.36 22.15 -4.51
C GLU A 59 -11.21 21.91 -5.51
N VAL A 60 -10.51 20.77 -5.38
CA VAL A 60 -9.46 20.36 -6.32
C VAL A 60 -10.03 20.17 -7.74
N ARG A 61 -11.21 19.57 -7.85
CA ARG A 61 -11.89 19.37 -9.14
C ARG A 61 -12.32 20.69 -9.78
N GLU A 62 -12.82 21.64 -9.00
CA GLU A 62 -13.18 22.99 -9.47
C GLU A 62 -11.97 23.78 -9.97
N ARG A 63 -10.77 23.48 -9.47
CA ARG A 63 -9.49 24.01 -9.97
C ARG A 63 -9.01 23.34 -11.27
N GLY A 64 -9.79 22.40 -11.82
CA GLY A 64 -9.50 21.69 -13.07
C GLY A 64 -8.62 20.45 -12.91
N ILE A 65 -8.49 19.91 -11.71
CA ILE A 65 -7.69 18.71 -11.42
C ILE A 65 -8.64 17.55 -11.15
N ALA A 66 -8.80 16.66 -12.12
CA ALA A 66 -9.72 15.54 -12.02
C ALA A 66 -9.09 14.32 -11.31
N PRO A 67 -9.90 13.46 -10.67
CA PRO A 67 -9.49 12.12 -10.26
C PRO A 67 -9.08 11.24 -11.47
N PRO A 68 -8.28 10.17 -11.28
CA PRO A 68 -7.72 9.73 -10.01
C PRO A 68 -6.69 10.73 -9.49
N LEU A 69 -6.70 10.92 -8.17
CA LEU A 69 -5.83 11.89 -7.50
C LEU A 69 -5.30 11.32 -6.18
N LEU A 70 -4.04 11.57 -5.89
CA LEU A 70 -3.38 11.23 -4.64
C LEU A 70 -3.28 12.48 -3.76
N ILE A 71 -3.88 12.46 -2.57
CA ILE A 71 -3.77 13.55 -1.60
C ILE A 71 -2.77 13.17 -0.53
N ARG A 72 -1.79 14.04 -0.27
CA ARG A 72 -0.79 13.88 0.79
C ARG A 72 -0.98 14.93 1.87
N PHE A 73 -0.96 14.50 3.13
CA PHE A 73 -1.15 15.33 4.32
C PHE A 73 0.15 15.48 5.10
N SER A 74 0.77 16.66 5.04
CA SER A 74 2.09 16.92 5.62
C SER A 74 2.15 16.70 7.13
N GLU A 75 1.12 17.11 7.86
CA GLU A 75 1.10 17.04 9.33
C GLU A 75 1.02 15.60 9.85
N ILE A 76 0.44 14.67 9.07
CA ILE A 76 0.49 13.24 9.42
C ILE A 76 1.95 12.77 9.45
N ILE A 77 2.76 13.16 8.46
CA ILE A 77 4.20 12.83 8.45
C ILE A 77 4.88 13.38 9.71
N ARG A 78 4.62 14.65 10.04
CA ARG A 78 5.18 15.29 11.24
C ARG A 78 4.82 14.51 12.50
N GLU A 79 3.55 14.20 12.66
CA GLU A 79 3.01 13.54 13.83
C GLU A 79 3.61 12.13 13.98
N ARG A 80 3.71 11.37 12.89
CA ARG A 80 4.36 10.04 12.90
C ARG A 80 5.84 10.08 13.28
N VAL A 81 6.59 11.06 12.77
CA VAL A 81 8.00 11.27 13.17
C VAL A 81 8.10 11.58 14.66
N VAL A 82 7.26 12.49 15.17
CA VAL A 82 7.24 12.87 16.59
C VAL A 82 6.87 11.67 17.46
N GLN A 83 5.78 10.96 17.14
CA GLN A 83 5.34 9.79 17.90
C GLN A 83 6.42 8.72 18.04
N LEU A 84 7.11 8.42 16.94
CA LEU A 84 8.17 7.41 16.94
C LEU A 84 9.30 7.83 17.88
N ASN A 85 9.81 9.05 17.75
CA ASN A 85 10.90 9.54 18.59
C ASN A 85 10.50 9.64 20.06
N GLU A 86 9.30 10.13 20.34
CA GLU A 86 8.81 10.25 21.72
C GLU A 86 8.49 8.89 22.36
N ALA A 87 8.05 7.88 21.58
CA ALA A 87 7.83 6.54 22.10
C ALA A 87 9.14 5.91 22.62
N PHE A 88 10.22 6.04 21.83
CA PHE A 88 11.56 5.64 22.28
C PHE A 88 12.08 6.52 23.42
N GLY A 89 11.82 7.84 23.38
CA GLY A 89 12.18 8.75 24.47
C GLY A 89 11.56 8.34 25.82
N ARG A 90 10.26 8.02 25.82
CA ARG A 90 9.55 7.51 27.01
C ARG A 90 10.11 6.18 27.50
N ALA A 91 10.36 5.24 26.59
CA ALA A 91 10.97 3.95 26.93
C ALA A 91 12.37 4.11 27.54
N ILE A 92 13.19 5.00 26.98
CA ILE A 92 14.53 5.32 27.50
C ILE A 92 14.45 5.90 28.92
N GLU A 93 13.53 6.84 29.16
CA GLU A 93 13.32 7.43 30.49
C GLU A 93 12.83 6.39 31.50
N GLU A 94 11.81 5.60 31.13
CA GLU A 94 11.19 4.58 31.97
C GLU A 94 12.20 3.53 32.46
N TYR A 95 13.04 3.01 31.55
CA TYR A 95 14.04 2.00 31.88
C TYR A 95 15.38 2.58 32.34
N GLY A 96 15.54 3.91 32.33
CA GLY A 96 16.79 4.58 32.69
C GLY A 96 17.95 4.22 31.73
N TYR A 97 17.64 3.93 30.47
CA TYR A 97 18.60 3.59 29.43
C TYR A 97 19.61 4.73 29.19
N LYS A 98 20.88 4.40 28.92
CA LYS A 98 21.96 5.39 28.84
C LYS A 98 22.30 5.89 27.44
N GLY A 99 21.91 5.14 26.40
CA GLY A 99 22.05 5.55 25.01
C GLY A 99 20.90 6.45 24.55
N LEU A 100 21.05 7.01 23.36
CA LEU A 100 20.03 7.83 22.70
C LEU A 100 19.25 7.01 21.66
N TYR A 101 18.12 7.56 21.21
CA TYR A 101 17.42 7.07 20.03
C TYR A 101 17.68 7.98 18.82
N ARG A 102 17.86 7.38 17.64
CA ARG A 102 17.96 8.06 16.35
C ARG A 102 17.06 7.36 15.33
N GLY A 103 15.96 7.99 14.94
CA GLY A 103 15.17 7.51 13.81
C GLY A 103 15.89 7.78 12.48
N VAL A 104 15.79 6.85 11.54
CA VAL A 104 16.36 6.97 10.19
C VAL A 104 15.28 6.61 9.19
N TYR A 105 15.06 7.42 8.15
CA TYR A 105 14.07 7.13 7.12
C TYR A 105 14.73 6.42 5.93
N PRO A 106 14.40 5.15 5.66
CA PRO A 106 14.85 4.47 4.45
C PRO A 106 14.09 4.98 3.23
N ILE A 107 14.76 5.77 2.38
CA ILE A 107 14.08 6.45 1.26
C ILE A 107 13.51 5.48 0.23
N LYS A 108 13.96 4.21 0.24
CA LYS A 108 13.39 3.13 -0.59
C LYS A 108 11.88 2.95 -0.44
N VAL A 109 11.32 3.37 0.70
CA VAL A 109 9.88 3.27 0.98
C VAL A 109 9.10 4.31 0.19
N ASN A 110 9.62 5.52 0.05
CA ASN A 110 9.08 6.59 -0.77
C ASN A 110 10.17 7.65 -1.00
N GLN A 111 10.68 7.75 -2.23
CA GLN A 111 11.78 8.65 -2.61
C GLN A 111 11.27 10.02 -3.05
N ASP A 112 9.97 10.28 -2.98
CA ASP A 112 9.40 11.53 -3.43
C ASP A 112 10.06 12.73 -2.73
N ARG A 113 10.48 13.71 -3.53
CA ARG A 113 11.23 14.88 -3.05
C ARG A 113 10.45 15.64 -1.98
N PHE A 114 9.16 15.91 -2.20
CA PHE A 114 8.36 16.70 -1.26
C PHE A 114 8.23 15.96 0.08
N LEU A 115 8.00 14.65 0.03
CA LEU A 115 7.93 13.82 1.23
C LEU A 115 9.26 13.79 2.00
N VAL A 116 10.38 13.58 1.30
CA VAL A 116 11.71 13.53 1.94
C VAL A 116 12.08 14.90 2.53
N GLU A 117 11.79 16.00 1.83
CA GLU A 117 11.97 17.37 2.36
C GLU A 117 11.19 17.57 3.66
N ARG A 118 9.90 17.19 3.69
CA ARG A 118 9.08 17.30 4.90
C ARG A 118 9.58 16.40 6.04
N LEU A 119 10.02 15.18 5.76
CA LEU A 119 10.61 14.27 6.76
C LEU A 119 11.87 14.86 7.39
N VAL A 120 12.76 15.43 6.58
CA VAL A 120 13.99 16.09 7.07
C VAL A 120 13.64 17.32 7.91
N ASP A 121 12.72 18.16 7.44
CA ASP A 121 12.27 19.36 8.15
C ASP A 121 11.68 19.01 9.53
N TYR A 122 10.75 18.05 9.58
CA TYR A 122 10.07 17.63 10.81
C TYR A 122 10.95 16.78 11.73
N GLY A 123 11.91 16.06 11.16
CA GLY A 123 12.86 15.23 11.90
C GLY A 123 14.03 16.00 12.51
N ARG A 124 14.28 17.25 12.09
CA ARG A 124 15.41 18.07 12.54
C ARG A 124 15.57 18.17 14.07
N PRO A 125 14.52 18.37 14.89
CA PRO A 125 14.66 18.40 16.35
C PRO A 125 15.21 17.11 16.97
N TYR A 126 15.13 15.99 16.24
CA TYR A 126 15.56 14.67 16.69
C TYR A 126 16.86 14.18 16.02
N HIS A 127 17.44 14.99 15.12
CA HIS A 127 18.52 14.58 14.21
C HIS A 127 18.15 13.32 13.42
N TYR A 128 16.92 13.31 12.91
CA TYR A 128 16.39 12.19 12.14
C TYR A 128 17.20 12.00 10.85
N GLY A 129 17.73 10.79 10.66
CA GLY A 129 18.61 10.45 9.55
C GLY A 129 17.88 9.95 8.30
N LEU A 130 18.65 9.65 7.27
CA LEU A 130 18.17 9.00 6.04
C LEU A 130 19.00 7.74 5.74
N GLU A 131 18.36 6.72 5.18
CA GLU A 131 19.02 5.51 4.70
C GLU A 131 18.92 5.40 3.19
N ALA A 132 20.04 5.00 2.58
CA ALA A 132 20.17 4.74 1.15
C ALA A 132 20.55 3.28 0.92
N GLY A 133 19.71 2.55 0.18
CA GLY A 133 19.95 1.16 -0.21
C GLY A 133 20.65 1.02 -1.57
N SER A 134 20.94 2.12 -2.27
CA SER A 134 21.53 2.12 -3.61
C SER A 134 22.29 3.41 -3.94
N LYS A 135 23.10 3.38 -5.01
CA LYS A 135 23.88 4.53 -5.45
C LYS A 135 23.01 5.75 -5.81
N PRO A 136 21.91 5.62 -6.58
CA PRO A 136 21.02 6.77 -6.86
C PRO A 136 20.40 7.34 -5.59
N GLU A 137 20.03 6.48 -4.65
CA GLU A 137 19.47 6.90 -3.37
C GLU A 137 20.48 7.68 -2.53
N LEU A 138 21.75 7.26 -2.48
CA LEU A 138 22.81 8.00 -1.78
C LEU A 138 22.97 9.42 -2.33
N LEU A 139 22.91 9.59 -3.66
CA LEU A 139 23.00 10.90 -4.30
C LEU A 139 21.83 11.82 -3.91
N ALA A 140 20.61 11.26 -3.81
CA ALA A 140 19.45 12.01 -3.32
C ALA A 140 19.61 12.35 -1.83
N VAL A 141 19.95 11.38 -1.00
CA VAL A 141 20.09 11.53 0.46
C VAL A 141 21.13 12.59 0.82
N MET A 142 22.31 12.58 0.19
CA MET A 142 23.37 13.55 0.51
C MET A 142 23.01 15.00 0.15
N ALA A 143 22.10 15.18 -0.83
CA ALA A 143 21.57 16.47 -1.23
C ALA A 143 20.47 16.97 -0.29
N MET A 144 19.67 16.06 0.28
CA MET A 144 18.53 16.40 1.14
C MET A 144 18.89 16.58 2.62
N LEU A 145 19.83 15.78 3.15
CA LEU A 145 20.15 15.81 4.58
C LEU A 145 21.33 16.73 4.89
N GLU A 146 21.03 17.93 5.40
CA GLU A 146 22.05 18.92 5.74
C GLU A 146 22.63 18.83 7.15
N ASP A 147 21.91 18.17 8.06
CA ASP A 147 22.29 18.04 9.46
C ASP A 147 23.51 17.13 9.64
N GLU A 148 24.61 17.68 10.17
CA GLU A 148 25.86 16.95 10.40
C GLU A 148 25.78 15.93 11.55
N GLU A 149 24.78 16.04 12.43
CA GLU A 149 24.55 15.06 13.51
C GLU A 149 23.65 13.90 13.06
N ALA A 150 22.82 14.12 12.04
CA ALA A 150 21.90 13.12 11.51
C ALA A 150 22.67 12.05 10.72
N LEU A 151 22.23 10.79 10.86
CA LEU A 151 22.89 9.65 10.25
C LEU A 151 22.51 9.50 8.78
N ILE A 152 23.51 9.23 7.93
CA ILE A 152 23.30 8.64 6.60
C ILE A 152 23.75 7.19 6.66
N ILE A 153 22.80 6.26 6.61
CA ILE A 153 23.09 4.82 6.60
C ILE A 153 23.13 4.31 5.17
N CYS A 154 24.24 3.68 4.79
CA CYS A 154 24.45 3.14 3.45
C CYS A 154 24.37 1.62 3.45
N ASN A 155 23.23 1.08 3.00
CA ASN A 155 23.01 -0.35 2.78
C ASN A 155 23.09 -0.69 1.27
N GLY A 156 22.78 -1.94 0.94
CA GLY A 156 22.74 -2.44 -0.43
C GLY A 156 24.11 -2.87 -0.96
N TYR A 157 24.14 -3.25 -2.23
CA TYR A 157 25.38 -3.66 -2.89
C TYR A 157 26.24 -2.45 -3.25
N LYS A 158 27.51 -2.46 -2.83
CA LYS A 158 28.41 -1.30 -2.98
C LYS A 158 29.59 -1.62 -3.90
N ASP A 159 29.71 -0.83 -4.96
CA ASP A 159 30.88 -0.80 -5.84
C ASP A 159 31.85 0.34 -5.45
N GLU A 160 32.94 0.52 -6.21
CA GLU A 160 33.92 1.58 -5.95
C GLU A 160 33.29 2.97 -6.00
N GLU A 161 32.40 3.22 -6.97
CA GLU A 161 31.75 4.53 -7.16
C GLU A 161 30.83 4.88 -5.99
N TYR A 162 30.09 3.89 -5.47
CA TYR A 162 29.28 4.07 -4.27
C TYR A 162 30.17 4.46 -3.08
N ILE A 163 31.23 3.70 -2.80
CA ILE A 163 32.09 3.95 -1.63
C ILE A 163 32.83 5.29 -1.77
N GLU A 164 33.30 5.62 -2.97
CA GLU A 164 33.90 6.91 -3.27
C GLU A 164 32.93 8.06 -2.96
N THR A 165 31.69 7.94 -3.43
CA THR A 165 30.64 8.93 -3.19
C THR A 165 30.35 9.07 -1.69
N ALA A 166 30.25 7.97 -0.95
CA ALA A 166 30.04 7.98 0.49
C ALA A 166 31.18 8.70 1.23
N PHE A 167 32.44 8.48 0.82
CA PHE A 167 33.60 9.19 1.38
C PHE A 167 33.61 10.68 1.04
N LEU A 168 33.22 11.05 -0.18
CA LEU A 168 33.06 12.46 -0.54
C LEU A 168 31.94 13.13 0.27
N ALA A 169 30.83 12.43 0.51
CA ALA A 169 29.77 12.90 1.39
C ALA A 169 30.26 13.04 2.84
N SER A 170 31.11 12.13 3.34
CA SER A 170 31.76 12.32 4.65
C SER A 170 32.67 13.57 4.67
N LYS A 171 33.45 13.82 3.61
CA LYS A 171 34.27 15.04 3.49
C LYS A 171 33.43 16.32 3.39
N LEU A 172 32.21 16.22 2.89
CA LEU A 172 31.24 17.32 2.82
C LEU A 172 30.69 17.69 4.21
N GLY A 173 30.94 16.87 5.24
CA GLY A 173 30.43 17.08 6.60
C GLY A 173 29.28 16.15 6.97
N ARG A 174 28.90 15.20 6.12
CA ARG A 174 27.80 14.26 6.41
C ARG A 174 28.26 13.11 7.31
N HIS A 175 27.42 12.70 8.26
CA HIS A 175 27.68 11.53 9.10
C HIS A 175 27.30 10.23 8.38
N VAL A 176 28.14 9.79 7.44
CA VAL A 176 27.90 8.59 6.63
C VAL A 176 28.46 7.34 7.30
N ILE A 177 27.63 6.31 7.49
CA ILE A 177 28.05 4.98 7.96
C ILE A 177 27.86 3.97 6.80
N LEU A 178 28.97 3.34 6.40
CA LEU A 178 28.97 2.28 5.39
C LEU A 178 28.71 0.93 6.05
N VAL A 179 27.50 0.39 5.88
CA VAL A 179 27.14 -0.92 6.44
C VAL A 179 27.64 -2.03 5.53
N VAL A 180 28.60 -2.81 6.02
CA VAL A 180 29.14 -3.99 5.32
C VAL A 180 28.09 -5.09 5.32
N GLU A 181 27.66 -5.48 4.12
CA GLU A 181 26.68 -6.55 3.92
C GLU A 181 27.28 -7.80 3.29
N LYS A 182 28.51 -7.70 2.76
CA LYS A 182 29.28 -8.80 2.19
C LYS A 182 30.75 -8.71 2.61
N PRO A 183 31.44 -9.85 2.89
CA PRO A 183 32.84 -9.81 3.32
C PRO A 183 33.79 -9.10 2.33
N SER A 184 33.49 -9.17 1.04
CA SER A 184 34.29 -8.50 -0.01
C SER A 184 34.27 -6.98 0.09
N GLU A 185 33.22 -6.37 0.66
CA GLU A 185 33.10 -4.91 0.76
C GLU A 185 34.15 -4.30 1.70
N LEU A 186 34.58 -5.02 2.75
CA LEU A 186 35.64 -4.53 3.66
C LEU A 186 36.96 -4.28 2.95
N HIS A 187 37.33 -5.16 2.01
CA HIS A 187 38.55 -5.00 1.22
C HIS A 187 38.46 -3.76 0.34
N LEU A 188 37.28 -3.54 -0.27
CA LEU A 188 37.03 -2.40 -1.13
C LEU A 188 37.07 -1.08 -0.33
N ILE A 189 36.39 -1.03 0.82
CA ILE A 189 36.38 0.11 1.74
C ILE A 189 37.81 0.45 2.18
N GLN A 190 38.60 -0.56 2.55
CA GLN A 190 39.99 -0.38 2.98
C GLN A 190 40.87 0.19 1.85
N GLN A 191 40.79 -0.36 0.65
CA GLN A 191 41.54 0.12 -0.51
C GLN A 191 41.17 1.57 -0.86
N MET A 192 39.87 1.87 -0.88
CA MET A 192 39.35 3.21 -1.15
C MET A 192 39.76 4.22 -0.08
N SER A 193 39.75 3.80 1.19
CA SER A 193 40.14 4.63 2.34
C SER A 193 41.58 5.09 2.18
N GLN A 194 42.48 4.17 1.84
CA GLN A 194 43.90 4.49 1.59
C GLN A 194 44.06 5.40 0.37
N ARG A 195 43.34 5.13 -0.72
CA ARG A 195 43.39 5.93 -1.95
C ARG A 195 42.97 7.38 -1.73
N MET A 196 41.93 7.60 -0.92
CA MET A 196 41.30 8.91 -0.74
C MET A 196 41.73 9.65 0.53
N GLY A 197 42.49 9.00 1.41
CA GLY A 197 42.91 9.54 2.70
C GLY A 197 41.73 9.82 3.64
N VAL A 198 40.71 8.97 3.62
CA VAL A 198 39.49 9.10 4.47
C VAL A 198 39.44 7.94 5.43
N ARG A 199 39.38 8.21 6.74
CA ARG A 199 39.05 7.18 7.73
C ARG A 199 37.54 6.87 7.61
N PRO A 200 37.14 5.62 7.28
CA PRO A 200 35.74 5.28 7.11
C PRO A 200 35.00 5.29 8.45
N ARG A 201 33.67 5.35 8.42
CA ARG A 201 32.81 4.87 9.51
C ARG A 201 32.12 3.60 9.02
N ILE A 202 32.34 2.51 9.72
CA ILE A 202 31.91 1.18 9.29
C ILE A 202 30.77 0.70 10.20
N GLY A 203 29.70 0.24 9.57
CA GLY A 203 28.71 -0.63 10.17
C GLY A 203 28.85 -2.05 9.67
N ILE A 204 28.31 -3.04 10.38
CA ILE A 204 28.23 -4.42 9.91
C ILE A 204 26.80 -4.94 10.06
N ARG A 205 26.25 -5.49 8.98
CA ARG A 205 24.97 -6.20 9.02
C ARG A 205 25.18 -7.64 9.45
N SER A 206 24.63 -8.03 10.59
CA SER A 206 24.63 -9.44 11.03
C SER A 206 23.49 -10.20 10.37
N ARG A 207 23.76 -11.43 9.93
CA ARG A 207 22.69 -12.41 9.71
C ARG A 207 22.24 -12.96 11.05
N LEU A 208 20.93 -13.15 11.17
CA LEU A 208 20.31 -13.78 12.33
C LEU A 208 19.78 -15.15 11.93
N ALA A 209 19.85 -16.11 12.84
CA ALA A 209 19.19 -17.40 12.69
C ALA A 209 17.66 -17.23 12.81
N THR A 210 17.23 -16.24 13.59
CA THR A 210 15.82 -15.87 13.74
C THR A 210 15.22 -15.37 12.42
N ARG A 211 14.01 -15.84 12.10
CA ARG A 211 13.26 -15.42 10.91
C ARG A 211 12.26 -14.31 11.22
N GLY A 212 11.89 -13.54 10.19
CA GLY A 212 10.79 -12.59 10.25
C GLY A 212 9.42 -13.25 10.35
N SER A 213 8.37 -12.49 10.06
CA SER A 213 6.99 -12.99 9.92
C SER A 213 6.32 -12.31 8.73
N GLY A 214 5.14 -12.81 8.34
CA GLY A 214 4.39 -12.26 7.21
C GLY A 214 5.04 -12.55 5.86
N HIS A 215 4.61 -11.82 4.82
CA HIS A 215 5.04 -12.08 3.45
C HIS A 215 6.56 -11.91 3.27
N TRP A 216 7.25 -11.11 4.10
CA TRP A 216 8.68 -10.82 3.98
C TRP A 216 9.60 -11.70 4.83
N GLU A 217 9.13 -12.86 5.31
CA GLU A 217 9.91 -13.80 6.14
C GLU A 217 11.30 -14.10 5.56
N ALA A 218 11.41 -14.22 4.23
CA ALA A 218 12.65 -14.53 3.51
C ALA A 218 13.72 -13.43 3.58
N SER A 219 13.38 -12.22 4.05
CA SER A 219 14.34 -11.13 4.24
C SER A 219 15.25 -11.34 5.45
N GLY A 220 14.79 -12.12 6.44
CA GLY A 220 15.55 -12.56 7.61
C GLY A 220 16.01 -14.04 7.52
N GLY A 221 16.68 -14.52 8.57
CA GLY A 221 17.15 -15.91 8.66
C GLY A 221 18.45 -16.23 7.89
N ASP A 222 18.96 -17.45 8.09
CA ASP A 222 20.25 -17.94 7.56
C ASP A 222 20.42 -17.83 6.04
N ARG A 223 19.32 -17.81 5.28
CA ARG A 223 19.31 -17.75 3.81
C ARG A 223 19.12 -16.33 3.25
N SER A 224 19.17 -15.30 4.10
CA SER A 224 19.08 -13.90 3.66
C SER A 224 20.16 -13.56 2.62
N LYS A 225 19.80 -12.72 1.64
CA LYS A 225 20.69 -12.28 0.55
C LYS A 225 21.86 -11.41 1.04
N PHE A 226 21.71 -10.77 2.20
CA PHE A 226 22.63 -9.78 2.75
C PHE A 226 23.01 -10.11 4.18
N GLY A 227 24.12 -9.52 4.65
CA GLY A 227 24.65 -9.68 5.99
C GLY A 227 25.76 -10.73 6.09
N LEU A 228 26.45 -10.68 7.21
CA LEU A 228 27.60 -11.52 7.55
C LEU A 228 27.17 -12.66 8.49
N THR A 229 27.65 -13.86 8.23
CA THR A 229 27.50 -15.00 9.15
C THR A 229 28.39 -14.83 10.37
N GLY A 230 28.19 -15.62 11.43
CA GLY A 230 29.08 -15.60 12.60
C GLY A 230 30.56 -15.82 12.26
N ARG A 231 30.87 -16.62 11.24
CA ARG A 231 32.26 -16.79 10.75
C ARG A 231 32.76 -15.51 10.08
N ASP A 232 31.97 -14.93 9.19
CA ASP A 232 32.31 -13.70 8.49
C ASP A 232 32.53 -12.53 9.45
N LEU A 233 31.76 -12.47 10.55
CA LEU A 233 31.94 -11.45 11.61
C LEU A 233 33.31 -11.57 12.29
N LEU A 234 33.74 -12.79 12.62
CA LEU A 234 35.06 -13.03 13.19
C LEU A 234 36.18 -12.64 12.22
N ASP A 235 36.02 -13.00 10.94
CA ASP A 235 36.97 -12.66 9.89
C ASP A 235 37.01 -11.13 9.63
N ALA A 236 35.87 -10.45 9.71
CA ALA A 236 35.78 -8.99 9.61
C ALA A 236 36.52 -8.29 10.75
N ILE A 237 36.35 -8.74 11.99
CA ILE A 237 37.08 -8.16 13.14
C ILE A 237 38.59 -8.35 12.99
N GLU A 238 39.03 -9.53 12.57
CA GLU A 238 40.46 -9.79 12.36
C GLU A 238 41.03 -8.96 11.20
N PHE A 239 40.27 -8.83 10.11
CA PHE A 239 40.62 -7.96 8.99
C PHE A 239 40.80 -6.51 9.43
N LEU A 240 39.82 -5.96 10.16
CA LEU A 240 39.86 -4.59 10.66
C LEU A 240 41.01 -4.36 11.64
N ARG A 241 41.32 -5.34 12.50
CA ARG A 241 42.48 -5.27 13.40
C ARG A 241 43.80 -5.25 12.65
N THR A 242 43.95 -6.13 11.66
CA THR A 242 45.18 -6.25 10.85
C THR A 242 45.48 -4.98 10.05
N HIS A 243 44.44 -4.24 9.65
CA HIS A 243 44.56 -3.02 8.85
C HIS A 243 44.46 -1.72 9.66
N ASP A 244 44.46 -1.79 11.00
CA ASP A 244 44.32 -0.63 11.90
C ASP A 244 43.04 0.20 11.62
N LEU A 245 41.93 -0.51 11.44
CA LEU A 245 40.59 0.04 11.18
C LEU A 245 39.56 -0.40 12.22
N LEU A 246 39.91 -1.20 13.23
CA LEU A 246 38.93 -1.71 14.21
C LEU A 246 38.18 -0.59 14.95
N ASP A 247 38.84 0.54 15.17
CA ASP A 247 38.23 1.70 15.82
C ASP A 247 37.22 2.46 14.96
N THR A 248 37.12 2.12 13.66
CA THR A 248 36.11 2.67 12.74
C THR A 248 34.80 1.89 12.74
N LEU A 249 34.75 0.73 13.39
CA LEU A 249 33.54 -0.08 13.49
C LEU A 249 32.64 0.50 14.59
N GLU A 250 31.61 1.25 14.18
CA GLU A 250 30.75 2.03 15.06
C GLU A 250 29.33 1.47 15.17
N LEU A 251 28.87 0.63 14.22
CA LEU A 251 27.47 0.21 14.12
C LEU A 251 27.30 -1.29 13.87
N VAL A 252 26.36 -1.91 14.59
CA VAL A 252 25.82 -3.24 14.25
C VAL A 252 24.41 -3.06 13.73
N HIS A 253 24.11 -3.61 12.55
CA HIS A 253 22.80 -3.55 11.90
C HIS A 253 22.21 -4.95 11.80
N PHE A 254 20.89 -5.06 11.92
CA PHE A 254 20.14 -6.23 11.47
C PHE A 254 18.80 -5.81 10.90
N HIS A 255 18.20 -6.68 10.09
CA HIS A 255 16.91 -6.41 9.49
C HIS A 255 16.12 -7.70 9.35
N LEU A 256 14.93 -7.74 9.98
CA LEU A 256 14.04 -8.90 9.99
C LEU A 256 13.11 -8.97 8.76
N GLY A 257 13.01 -7.87 8.01
CA GLY A 257 12.01 -7.65 6.96
C GLY A 257 11.12 -6.45 7.28
N SER A 258 10.29 -6.03 6.32
CA SER A 258 9.21 -5.05 6.54
C SER A 258 7.94 -5.75 7.04
N GLN A 259 7.02 -5.02 7.69
CA GLN A 259 5.71 -5.51 8.13
C GLN A 259 5.81 -6.77 9.02
N ILE A 260 6.57 -6.69 10.11
CA ILE A 260 6.65 -7.79 11.09
C ILE A 260 5.37 -7.75 11.93
N SER A 261 4.47 -8.72 11.75
CA SER A 261 3.17 -8.73 12.42
C SER A 261 3.25 -9.19 13.88
N SER A 262 4.31 -9.92 14.26
CA SER A 262 4.49 -10.44 15.62
C SER A 262 5.59 -9.74 16.41
N ILE A 263 5.25 -9.16 17.55
CA ILE A 263 6.23 -8.60 18.50
C ILE A 263 7.23 -9.64 18.99
N ARG A 264 6.81 -10.90 19.12
CA ARG A 264 7.69 -12.00 19.53
C ARG A 264 8.87 -12.17 18.57
N SER A 265 8.62 -12.12 17.27
CA SER A 265 9.69 -12.21 16.25
C SER A 265 10.70 -11.07 16.39
N ILE A 266 10.24 -9.87 16.72
CA ILE A 266 11.11 -8.71 16.97
C ILE A 266 11.98 -8.94 18.20
N LYS A 267 11.39 -9.40 19.31
CA LYS A 267 12.13 -9.70 20.55
C LYS A 267 13.19 -10.79 20.36
N ASP A 268 12.83 -11.87 19.65
CA ASP A 268 13.73 -12.99 19.40
C ASP A 268 14.93 -12.54 18.54
N GLY A 269 14.68 -11.80 17.46
CA GLY A 269 15.74 -11.25 16.60
C GLY A 269 16.62 -10.22 17.32
N LEU A 270 16.00 -9.34 18.12
CA LEU A 270 16.72 -8.33 18.90
C LEU A 270 17.65 -8.96 19.93
N ARG A 271 17.21 -10.00 20.66
CA ARG A 271 18.05 -10.68 21.64
C ARG A 271 19.29 -11.28 21.00
N GLU A 272 19.14 -11.90 19.84
CA GLU A 272 20.26 -12.43 19.06
C GLU A 272 21.22 -11.31 18.61
N ALA A 273 20.69 -10.22 18.05
CA ALA A 273 21.48 -9.09 17.61
C ALA A 273 22.21 -8.36 18.77
N ALA A 274 21.57 -8.21 19.92
CA ALA A 274 22.18 -7.63 21.11
C ALA A 274 23.34 -8.48 21.63
N GLN A 275 23.24 -9.82 21.52
CA GLN A 275 24.35 -10.72 21.83
C GLN A 275 25.51 -10.53 20.84
N VAL A 276 25.24 -10.38 19.54
CA VAL A 276 26.27 -10.06 18.55
C VAL A 276 26.97 -8.75 18.90
N TYR A 277 26.20 -7.69 19.18
CA TYR A 277 26.72 -6.38 19.59
C TYR A 277 27.69 -6.49 20.78
N VAL A 278 27.27 -7.15 21.87
CA VAL A 278 28.09 -7.30 23.07
C VAL A 278 29.37 -8.08 22.81
N ASN A 279 29.30 -9.15 22.00
CA ASN A 279 30.47 -9.97 21.68
C ASN A 279 31.48 -9.17 20.85
N LEU A 280 31.03 -8.40 19.86
CA LEU A 280 31.90 -7.54 19.05
C LEU A 280 32.51 -6.40 19.89
N ALA A 281 31.75 -5.80 20.81
CA ALA A 281 32.26 -4.81 21.75
C ALA A 281 33.37 -5.39 22.64
N LYS A 282 33.18 -6.60 23.17
CA LYS A 282 34.21 -7.32 23.96
C LYS A 282 35.45 -7.71 23.16
N MET A 283 35.34 -7.82 21.83
CA MET A 283 36.47 -8.03 20.93
C MET A 283 37.25 -6.74 20.62
N GLY A 284 36.84 -5.60 21.19
CA GLY A 284 37.54 -4.31 21.14
C GLY A 284 36.98 -3.31 20.13
N ALA A 285 35.85 -3.61 19.46
CA ALA A 285 35.19 -2.65 18.58
C ALA A 285 34.49 -1.54 19.41
N PRO A 286 34.72 -0.24 19.13
CA PRO A 286 34.11 0.86 19.86
C PRO A 286 32.69 1.15 19.34
N LEU A 287 31.83 0.14 19.39
CA LEU A 287 30.46 0.24 18.90
C LEU A 287 29.68 1.33 19.64
N ARG A 288 28.95 2.13 18.87
CA ARG A 288 28.13 3.26 19.33
C ARG A 288 26.66 3.07 18.99
N TYR A 289 26.35 2.33 17.93
CA TYR A 289 25.02 2.19 17.40
C TYR A 289 24.61 0.71 17.30
N LEU A 290 23.39 0.43 17.71
CA LEU A 290 22.69 -0.80 17.37
C LEU A 290 21.46 -0.41 16.55
N ASP A 291 21.52 -0.74 15.27
CA ASP A 291 20.47 -0.49 14.31
C ASP A 291 19.58 -1.71 14.15
N VAL A 292 18.32 -1.54 14.54
CA VAL A 292 17.30 -2.60 14.48
C VAL A 292 16.63 -2.71 13.11
N GLY A 293 17.02 -1.83 12.17
CA GLY A 293 16.46 -1.75 10.84
C GLY A 293 14.98 -1.39 10.83
N GLY A 294 14.32 -1.69 9.72
CA GLY A 294 12.86 -1.58 9.61
C GLY A 294 12.12 -2.74 10.27
N GLY A 295 10.81 -2.84 10.02
CA GLY A 295 9.98 -3.96 10.44
C GLY A 295 8.81 -3.60 11.33
N LEU A 296 8.82 -2.41 11.93
CA LEU A 296 7.64 -1.82 12.56
C LEU A 296 6.49 -1.81 11.55
N GLY A 297 5.44 -2.59 11.84
CA GLY A 297 4.31 -2.78 10.96
C GLY A 297 3.33 -1.61 10.96
N ILE A 298 2.34 -1.71 10.07
CA ILE A 298 1.11 -0.91 10.06
C ILE A 298 -0.10 -1.84 10.14
N ASP A 299 -1.11 -1.45 10.92
CA ASP A 299 -2.36 -2.20 11.02
C ASP A 299 -3.30 -1.78 9.87
N TYR A 300 -3.23 -2.46 8.72
CA TYR A 300 -4.02 -2.11 7.55
C TYR A 300 -5.48 -2.54 7.67
N ASP A 301 -5.76 -3.69 8.28
CA ASP A 301 -7.14 -4.17 8.47
C ASP A 301 -7.79 -3.65 9.77
N GLY A 302 -6.99 -3.17 10.73
CA GLY A 302 -7.46 -2.65 12.01
C GLY A 302 -7.84 -3.75 13.01
N SER A 303 -7.37 -4.98 12.81
CA SER A 303 -7.68 -6.15 13.65
C SER A 303 -6.77 -6.28 14.86
N GLN A 304 -5.60 -5.64 14.85
CA GLN A 304 -4.52 -5.80 15.85
C GLN A 304 -4.13 -7.26 16.11
N THR A 305 -4.04 -8.06 15.04
CA THR A 305 -3.69 -9.48 15.11
C THR A 305 -2.31 -9.75 14.50
N ASN A 306 -1.84 -10.99 14.59
CA ASN A 306 -0.60 -11.40 13.91
C ASN A 306 -0.83 -11.73 12.40
N PHE A 307 -1.99 -11.35 11.85
CA PHE A 307 -2.30 -11.48 10.42
C PHE A 307 -1.33 -10.67 9.56
N THR A 308 -1.13 -11.07 8.30
CA THR A 308 -0.09 -10.50 7.42
C THR A 308 -0.28 -9.01 7.16
N SER A 309 -1.54 -8.56 7.05
CA SER A 309 -1.92 -7.15 6.87
C SER A 309 -2.15 -6.39 8.18
N SER A 310 -1.80 -6.99 9.33
CA SER A 310 -1.96 -6.39 10.66
C SER A 310 -0.69 -6.57 11.50
N LEU A 311 -0.79 -6.23 12.79
CA LEU A 311 0.25 -6.44 13.79
C LEU A 311 -0.34 -6.55 15.20
N ASN A 312 0.30 -7.32 16.07
CA ASN A 312 -0.22 -7.64 17.40
C ASN A 312 0.39 -6.81 18.56
N TYR A 313 0.88 -5.61 18.27
CA TYR A 313 1.59 -4.76 19.23
C TYR A 313 1.34 -3.27 19.01
N THR A 314 1.75 -2.43 19.96
CA THR A 314 1.67 -0.97 19.78
C THR A 314 3.04 -0.37 19.47
N LEU A 315 3.06 0.86 18.97
CA LEU A 315 4.32 1.62 18.82
C LEU A 315 5.07 1.74 20.16
N GLN A 316 4.35 1.97 21.26
CA GLN A 316 4.97 2.08 22.58
C GLN A 316 5.52 0.72 23.06
N GLU A 317 4.80 -0.37 22.85
CA GLU A 317 5.29 -1.73 23.16
C GLU A 317 6.55 -2.07 22.35
N TYR A 318 6.56 -1.76 21.05
CA TYR A 318 7.73 -1.92 20.18
C TYR A 318 8.95 -1.17 20.73
N ALA A 319 8.79 0.10 21.09
CA ALA A 319 9.86 0.90 21.68
C ALA A 319 10.34 0.32 23.02
N ASN A 320 9.39 -0.08 23.88
CA ASN A 320 9.69 -0.64 25.19
C ASN A 320 10.50 -1.95 25.08
N ASP A 321 10.04 -2.87 24.22
CA ASP A 321 10.69 -4.16 24.03
C ASP A 321 12.10 -4.03 23.43
N ILE A 322 12.31 -3.04 22.55
CA ILE A 322 13.65 -2.77 22.01
C ILE A 322 14.58 -2.21 23.08
N VAL A 323 14.16 -1.14 23.76
CA VAL A 323 15.01 -0.49 24.77
C VAL A 323 15.33 -1.46 25.91
N PHE A 324 14.33 -2.14 26.45
CA PHE A 324 14.50 -3.11 27.53
C PHE A 324 15.35 -4.30 27.10
N GLY A 325 15.10 -4.88 25.91
CA GLY A 325 15.84 -6.04 25.42
C GLY A 325 17.33 -5.76 25.21
N VAL A 326 17.68 -4.58 24.71
CA VAL A 326 19.08 -4.16 24.55
C VAL A 326 19.73 -3.87 25.90
N MET A 327 19.00 -3.18 26.79
CA MET A 327 19.46 -2.86 28.14
C MET A 327 19.86 -4.11 28.92
N GLU A 328 18.95 -5.08 29.01
CA GLU A 328 19.12 -6.31 29.80
C GLU A 328 20.41 -7.05 29.40
N VAL A 329 20.66 -7.15 28.09
CA VAL A 329 21.85 -7.83 27.55
C VAL A 329 23.12 -7.01 27.80
N CYS A 330 23.08 -5.69 27.65
CA CYS A 330 24.23 -4.81 27.91
C CYS A 330 24.62 -4.80 29.39
N ASP A 331 23.65 -4.63 30.29
CA ASP A 331 23.85 -4.62 31.74
C ASP A 331 24.42 -5.94 32.24
N PHE A 332 23.85 -7.07 31.80
CA PHE A 332 24.33 -8.40 32.18
C PHE A 332 25.80 -8.62 31.82
N HIS A 333 26.26 -8.01 30.74
CA HIS A 333 27.62 -8.17 30.24
C HIS A 333 28.57 -7.01 30.59
N GLY A 334 28.08 -5.97 31.28
CA GLY A 334 28.86 -4.79 31.66
C GLY A 334 29.34 -3.97 30.46
N VAL A 335 28.58 -3.96 29.35
CA VAL A 335 28.88 -3.17 28.15
C VAL A 335 28.02 -1.90 28.14
N PRO A 336 28.55 -0.73 27.74
CA PRO A 336 27.74 0.49 27.62
C PRO A 336 26.58 0.32 26.64
N HIS A 337 25.46 0.95 26.98
CA HIS A 337 24.26 0.93 26.14
C HIS A 337 24.54 1.68 24.82
N PRO A 338 24.31 1.07 23.65
CA PRO A 338 24.43 1.78 22.38
C PRO A 338 23.35 2.85 22.22
N ASN A 339 23.55 3.76 21.28
CA ASN A 339 22.45 4.49 20.68
C ASN A 339 21.63 3.51 19.82
N ILE A 340 20.31 3.52 19.98
CA ILE A 340 19.40 2.70 19.19
C ILE A 340 19.04 3.46 17.92
N VAL A 341 19.13 2.78 16.78
CA VAL A 341 18.66 3.27 15.49
C VAL A 341 17.52 2.39 15.01
N SER A 342 16.47 2.99 14.43
CA SER A 342 15.44 2.23 13.69
C SER A 342 15.14 2.86 12.34
N GLU A 343 14.95 2.00 11.33
CA GLU A 343 14.66 2.39 9.94
C GLU A 343 13.17 2.24 9.62
N SER A 344 12.30 2.83 10.44
CA SER A 344 10.85 2.58 10.47
C SER A 344 10.07 3.33 9.36
N GLY A 345 10.47 3.16 8.09
CA GLY A 345 9.94 3.93 6.96
C GLY A 345 8.43 3.75 6.73
N ARG A 346 7.94 2.52 6.51
CA ARG A 346 6.51 2.22 6.29
C ARG A 346 5.63 2.81 7.40
N ALA A 347 6.06 2.63 8.65
CA ALA A 347 5.34 3.11 9.82
C ALA A 347 5.24 4.64 9.91
N THR A 348 6.15 5.35 9.26
CA THR A 348 6.21 6.82 9.27
C THR A 348 5.33 7.43 8.19
N VAL A 349 5.19 6.75 7.04
CA VAL A 349 4.55 7.36 5.86
C VAL A 349 3.26 6.66 5.40
N ALA A 350 2.87 5.49 5.89
CA ALA A 350 1.67 4.82 5.36
C ALA A 350 0.40 5.71 5.40
N HIS A 351 0.08 6.30 6.56
CA HIS A 351 -1.14 7.09 6.79
C HIS A 351 -1.20 8.43 6.05
N HIS A 352 -0.09 8.94 5.53
CA HIS A 352 -0.04 10.33 5.06
C HIS A 352 -0.72 10.54 3.70
N ALA A 353 -1.04 9.48 2.96
CA ALA A 353 -1.57 9.57 1.61
C ALA A 353 -2.89 8.81 1.45
N VAL A 354 -3.80 9.38 0.65
CA VAL A 354 -5.09 8.80 0.27
C VAL A 354 -5.26 8.93 -1.24
N LEU A 355 -5.50 7.81 -1.92
CA LEU A 355 -5.84 7.79 -3.34
C LEU A 355 -7.35 7.92 -3.49
N ILE A 356 -7.81 8.97 -4.15
CA ILE A 356 -9.22 9.17 -4.48
C ILE A 356 -9.49 8.66 -5.89
N ILE A 357 -10.47 7.78 -5.97
CA ILE A 357 -10.86 7.02 -7.15
C ILE A 357 -12.30 7.40 -7.49
N ASP A 358 -12.55 7.69 -8.77
CA ASP A 358 -13.90 7.95 -9.26
C ASP A 358 -14.51 6.69 -9.90
N VAL A 359 -15.79 6.43 -9.63
CA VAL A 359 -16.52 5.30 -10.22
C VAL A 359 -17.19 5.77 -11.51
N LEU A 360 -16.80 5.16 -12.64
CA LEU A 360 -17.30 5.47 -13.98
C LEU A 360 -18.62 4.80 -14.30
N GLY A 361 -18.86 3.64 -13.71
CA GLY A 361 -20.05 2.85 -13.98
C GLY A 361 -20.08 1.55 -13.20
N VAL A 362 -21.22 0.88 -13.27
CA VAL A 362 -21.44 -0.41 -12.60
C VAL A 362 -22.01 -1.39 -13.60
N SER A 363 -21.41 -2.58 -13.66
CA SER A 363 -22.08 -3.75 -14.21
C SER A 363 -22.83 -4.42 -13.07
N GLU A 364 -24.12 -4.10 -12.96
CA GLU A 364 -24.99 -4.76 -11.99
C GLU A 364 -25.16 -6.23 -12.36
N PHE A 365 -25.17 -7.08 -11.34
CA PHE A 365 -25.60 -8.45 -11.51
C PHE A 365 -27.12 -8.49 -11.75
N ALA A 366 -27.53 -8.36 -13.02
CA ALA A 366 -28.92 -8.35 -13.42
C ALA A 366 -29.36 -9.76 -13.86
N LEU A 367 -30.32 -10.34 -13.12
CA LEU A 367 -31.03 -11.52 -13.59
C LEU A 367 -32.00 -11.14 -14.71
N GLY A 368 -32.01 -11.92 -15.79
CA GLY A 368 -33.04 -11.81 -16.81
C GLY A 368 -34.44 -12.12 -16.26
N LYS A 369 -35.47 -11.81 -17.05
CA LYS A 369 -36.86 -12.11 -16.68
C LYS A 369 -37.12 -13.61 -16.76
N LEU A 370 -37.11 -14.27 -15.61
CA LEU A 370 -37.44 -15.69 -15.51
C LEU A 370 -38.87 -15.97 -16.00
N PRO A 371 -39.07 -16.96 -16.89
CA PRO A 371 -40.37 -17.31 -17.39
C PRO A 371 -41.22 -17.95 -16.29
N ARG A 372 -42.54 -17.73 -16.33
CA ARG A 372 -43.48 -18.42 -15.41
C ARG A 372 -43.65 -19.91 -15.73
N LYS A 373 -43.34 -20.31 -16.97
CA LYS A 373 -43.44 -21.69 -17.46
C LYS A 373 -42.43 -21.89 -18.59
N LEU A 374 -41.74 -23.03 -18.57
CA LEU A 374 -40.84 -23.43 -19.65
C LEU A 374 -41.60 -23.84 -20.92
N PRO A 375 -40.95 -23.75 -22.11
CA PRO A 375 -41.42 -24.39 -23.33
C PRO A 375 -41.62 -25.90 -23.15
N GLY A 376 -42.62 -26.46 -23.84
CA GLY A 376 -42.98 -27.89 -23.71
C GLY A 376 -41.92 -28.87 -24.22
N ASP A 377 -40.98 -28.36 -25.01
CA ASP A 377 -39.83 -29.02 -25.63
C ASP A 377 -38.50 -28.67 -24.95
N ALA A 378 -38.53 -27.99 -23.78
CA ALA A 378 -37.32 -27.69 -23.03
C ALA A 378 -36.56 -28.97 -22.68
N GLU A 379 -35.23 -28.93 -22.85
CA GLU A 379 -34.32 -30.02 -22.50
C GLU A 379 -34.46 -30.43 -21.02
N PRO A 380 -34.24 -31.72 -20.67
CA PRO A 380 -34.35 -32.20 -19.30
C PRO A 380 -33.53 -31.37 -18.30
N SER A 381 -32.29 -31.04 -18.63
CA SER A 381 -31.38 -30.25 -17.78
C SER A 381 -31.91 -28.85 -17.49
N LEU A 382 -32.56 -28.22 -18.48
CA LEU A 382 -33.19 -26.91 -18.32
C LEU A 382 -34.43 -26.99 -17.43
N ARG A 383 -35.19 -28.09 -17.51
CA ARG A 383 -36.30 -28.37 -16.58
C ARG A 383 -35.81 -28.57 -15.16
N ASN A 384 -34.71 -29.31 -14.99
CA ASN A 384 -34.10 -29.52 -13.69
C ASN A 384 -33.74 -28.18 -13.04
N LEU A 385 -33.05 -27.27 -13.77
CA LEU A 385 -32.78 -25.91 -13.26
C LEU A 385 -34.06 -25.17 -12.84
N PHE A 386 -35.12 -25.24 -13.64
CA PHE A 386 -36.38 -24.58 -13.33
C PHE A 386 -37.08 -25.15 -12.10
N ASP A 387 -37.07 -26.47 -11.94
CA ASP A 387 -37.66 -27.15 -10.79
C ASP A 387 -36.83 -26.90 -9.53
N THR A 388 -35.50 -27.01 -9.59
CA THR A 388 -34.58 -26.62 -8.52
C THR A 388 -34.80 -25.17 -8.06
N TYR A 389 -34.94 -24.23 -9.00
CA TYR A 389 -35.25 -22.83 -8.67
C TYR A 389 -36.56 -22.66 -7.88
N ARG A 390 -37.58 -23.50 -8.14
CA ARG A 390 -38.87 -23.44 -7.44
C ARG A 390 -38.84 -24.11 -6.08
N GLU A 391 -38.03 -25.15 -5.93
CA GLU A 391 -38.02 -26.03 -4.76
C GLU A 391 -36.91 -25.72 -3.74
N VAL A 392 -35.93 -24.89 -4.10
CA VAL A 392 -34.84 -24.50 -3.20
C VAL A 392 -35.37 -23.94 -1.87
N SER A 393 -34.86 -24.51 -0.79
CA SER A 393 -35.26 -24.20 0.58
C SER A 393 -34.07 -24.36 1.53
N ARG A 394 -34.25 -23.99 2.80
CA ARG A 394 -33.18 -24.18 3.81
C ARG A 394 -32.82 -25.66 4.03
N LYS A 395 -33.71 -26.61 3.74
CA LYS A 395 -33.51 -28.04 4.04
C LYS A 395 -32.69 -28.77 2.98
N ASN A 396 -32.75 -28.31 1.73
CA ASN A 396 -32.11 -28.90 0.55
C ASN A 396 -31.14 -27.91 -0.11
N LEU A 397 -30.61 -26.95 0.65
CA LEU A 397 -29.87 -25.81 0.11
C LEU A 397 -28.61 -26.25 -0.65
N LEU A 398 -27.80 -27.10 -0.03
CA LEU A 398 -26.55 -27.61 -0.60
C LEU A 398 -26.80 -28.56 -1.78
N GLU A 399 -27.78 -29.46 -1.63
CA GLU A 399 -28.24 -30.35 -2.71
C GLU A 399 -28.73 -29.54 -3.93
N SER A 400 -29.56 -28.52 -3.71
CA SER A 400 -30.06 -27.64 -4.78
C SER A 400 -28.93 -26.90 -5.49
N TYR A 401 -27.89 -26.50 -4.77
CA TYR A 401 -26.72 -25.84 -5.37
C TYR A 401 -25.92 -26.81 -6.24
N HIS A 402 -25.65 -28.03 -5.75
CA HIS A 402 -24.96 -29.07 -6.52
C HIS A 402 -25.74 -29.50 -7.76
N ASP A 403 -27.05 -29.69 -7.62
CA ASP A 403 -27.95 -30.03 -8.73
C ASP A 403 -27.96 -28.91 -9.78
N ALA A 404 -27.97 -27.65 -9.34
CA ALA A 404 -27.90 -26.50 -10.24
C ALA A 404 -26.58 -26.46 -11.02
N ILE A 405 -25.45 -26.73 -10.37
CA ILE A 405 -24.13 -26.82 -11.05
C ILE A 405 -24.16 -27.92 -12.11
N ALA A 406 -24.58 -29.13 -11.73
CA ALA A 406 -24.63 -30.27 -12.64
C ALA A 406 -25.55 -30.00 -13.85
N ALA A 407 -26.74 -29.47 -13.60
CA ALA A 407 -27.70 -29.14 -14.66
C ALA A 407 -27.21 -28.00 -15.57
N ARG A 408 -26.52 -26.99 -15.03
CA ARG A 408 -25.86 -25.93 -15.80
C ARG A 408 -24.79 -26.51 -16.73
N ASP A 409 -23.92 -27.36 -16.20
CA ASP A 409 -22.83 -27.96 -16.97
C ASP A 409 -23.33 -28.88 -18.08
N GLU A 410 -24.44 -29.59 -17.84
CA GLU A 410 -25.12 -30.36 -18.87
C GLU A 410 -25.70 -29.44 -19.96
N CYS A 411 -26.37 -28.34 -19.59
CA CYS A 411 -26.86 -27.33 -20.55
C CYS A 411 -25.72 -26.74 -21.41
N LEU A 412 -24.59 -26.37 -20.78
CA LEU A 412 -23.41 -25.86 -21.49
C LEU A 412 -22.78 -26.92 -22.40
N THR A 413 -22.85 -28.19 -22.03
CA THR A 413 -22.38 -29.30 -22.87
C THR A 413 -23.28 -29.49 -24.08
N LEU A 414 -24.61 -29.49 -23.90
CA LEU A 414 -25.58 -29.53 -25.00
C LEU A 414 -25.40 -28.35 -25.96
N PHE A 415 -25.16 -27.14 -25.44
CA PHE A 415 -24.86 -25.96 -26.26
C PHE A 415 -23.57 -26.13 -27.06
N ARG A 416 -22.47 -26.59 -26.43
CA ARG A 416 -21.19 -26.86 -27.13
C ARG A 416 -21.32 -27.89 -28.25
N LEU A 417 -22.22 -28.86 -28.09
CA LEU A 417 -22.49 -29.90 -29.08
C LEU A 417 -23.52 -29.47 -30.16
N GLY A 418 -24.07 -28.25 -30.07
CA GLY A 418 -25.06 -27.73 -31.02
C GLY A 418 -26.48 -28.26 -30.80
N HIS A 419 -26.77 -28.86 -29.65
CA HIS A 419 -28.09 -29.39 -29.27
C HIS A 419 -28.97 -28.38 -28.52
N MET A 420 -28.44 -27.21 -28.16
CA MET A 420 -29.17 -26.17 -27.43
C MET A 420 -29.03 -24.82 -28.15
N THR A 421 -30.12 -24.06 -28.25
CA THR A 421 -30.10 -22.72 -28.82
C THR A 421 -29.50 -21.70 -27.85
N LEU A 422 -29.12 -20.52 -28.38
CA LEU A 422 -28.58 -19.45 -27.55
C LEU A 422 -29.63 -18.93 -26.53
N GLU A 423 -30.91 -18.93 -26.89
CA GLU A 423 -32.00 -18.53 -26.01
C GLU A 423 -32.16 -19.49 -24.83
N ASN A 424 -32.11 -20.81 -25.08
CA ASN A 424 -32.18 -21.81 -24.02
C ASN A 424 -30.92 -21.79 -23.13
N ARG A 425 -29.75 -21.50 -23.71
CA ARG A 425 -28.53 -21.26 -22.94
C ARG A 425 -28.67 -20.04 -22.03
N GLY A 426 -29.12 -18.91 -22.56
CA GLY A 426 -29.33 -17.69 -21.76
C GLY A 426 -30.34 -17.92 -20.63
N LEU A 427 -31.42 -18.67 -20.90
CA LEU A 427 -32.38 -19.05 -19.87
C LEU A 427 -31.79 -20.00 -18.81
N ALA A 428 -30.91 -20.93 -19.19
CA ALA A 428 -30.20 -21.78 -18.25
C ALA A 428 -29.28 -20.96 -17.34
N GLU A 429 -28.56 -20.00 -17.90
CA GLU A 429 -27.71 -19.05 -17.16
C GLU A 429 -28.55 -18.22 -16.18
N ASP A 430 -29.66 -17.63 -16.63
CA ASP A 430 -30.59 -16.86 -15.77
C ASP A 430 -31.14 -17.71 -14.61
N LEU A 431 -31.56 -18.95 -14.88
CA LEU A 431 -32.08 -19.86 -13.85
C LEU A 431 -31.00 -20.26 -12.85
N PHE A 432 -29.81 -20.64 -13.33
CA PHE A 432 -28.69 -21.01 -12.48
C PHE A 432 -28.34 -19.87 -11.51
N TRP A 433 -28.20 -18.67 -12.04
CA TRP A 433 -27.89 -17.49 -11.23
C TRP A 433 -29.02 -17.10 -10.27
N ALA A 434 -30.27 -17.29 -10.65
CA ALA A 434 -31.40 -17.08 -9.75
C ALA A 434 -31.47 -18.10 -8.61
N ILE A 435 -31.06 -19.35 -8.86
CA ILE A 435 -30.86 -20.36 -7.81
C ILE A 435 -29.75 -19.88 -6.87
N CYS A 436 -28.59 -19.50 -7.41
CA CYS A 436 -27.45 -18.99 -6.64
C CYS A 436 -27.85 -17.82 -5.72
N GLN A 437 -28.61 -16.84 -6.21
CA GLN A 437 -29.11 -15.74 -5.38
C GLN A 437 -30.04 -16.22 -4.25
N LYS A 438 -30.95 -17.17 -4.52
CA LYS A 438 -31.80 -17.75 -3.48
C LYS A 438 -30.98 -18.52 -2.44
N VAL A 439 -29.99 -19.30 -2.90
CA VAL A 439 -29.05 -20.04 -2.05
C VAL A 439 -28.30 -19.06 -1.15
N LEU A 440 -27.69 -18.01 -1.70
CA LEU A 440 -26.97 -16.99 -0.92
C LEU A 440 -27.90 -16.30 0.12
N LYS A 441 -29.12 -15.93 -0.30
CA LYS A 441 -30.09 -15.30 0.62
C LYS A 441 -30.47 -16.22 1.79
N LEU A 442 -30.61 -17.52 1.53
CA LEU A 442 -30.94 -18.51 2.55
C LEU A 442 -29.72 -18.87 3.40
N SER A 443 -28.51 -18.90 2.83
CA SER A 443 -27.26 -19.22 3.52
C SER A 443 -26.88 -18.17 4.57
N ARG A 444 -27.20 -16.89 4.34
CA ARG A 444 -27.03 -15.79 5.32
C ARG A 444 -27.74 -16.00 6.67
N SER A 445 -28.69 -16.94 6.75
CA SER A 445 -29.38 -17.29 7.99
C SER A 445 -28.81 -18.50 8.72
N LEU A 446 -27.78 -19.12 8.14
CA LEU A 446 -27.04 -20.23 8.76
C LEU A 446 -26.05 -19.67 9.78
N GLN A 447 -25.73 -20.47 10.79
CA GLN A 447 -24.70 -20.12 11.77
C GLN A 447 -23.29 -20.28 11.20
N GLU A 448 -23.10 -21.25 10.31
CA GLU A 448 -21.85 -21.52 9.60
C GLU A 448 -22.16 -21.70 8.11
N LEU A 449 -21.32 -21.11 7.25
CA LEU A 449 -21.43 -21.25 5.81
C LEU A 449 -20.74 -22.56 5.38
N PRO A 450 -21.40 -23.45 4.63
CA PRO A 450 -20.74 -24.60 4.02
C PRO A 450 -19.61 -24.19 3.06
N GLU A 451 -18.51 -24.94 3.06
CA GLU A 451 -17.32 -24.72 2.22
C GLU A 451 -17.68 -24.62 0.72
N ASP A 452 -18.61 -25.44 0.23
CA ASP A 452 -19.07 -25.41 -1.17
C ASP A 452 -19.71 -24.08 -1.60
N LEU A 453 -20.15 -23.26 -0.64
CA LEU A 453 -20.77 -21.95 -0.89
C LEU A 453 -19.79 -20.78 -0.71
N GLU A 454 -18.53 -21.05 -0.36
CA GLU A 454 -17.48 -20.04 -0.29
C GLU A 454 -17.26 -19.41 -1.68
N GLY A 455 -17.05 -18.10 -1.72
CA GLY A 455 -16.91 -17.33 -2.95
C GLY A 455 -18.21 -17.13 -3.76
N LEU A 456 -19.35 -17.70 -3.34
CA LEU A 456 -20.64 -17.47 -4.02
C LEU A 456 -21.05 -15.99 -3.98
N GLU A 457 -20.77 -15.30 -2.88
CA GLU A 457 -21.06 -13.87 -2.75
C GLU A 457 -20.24 -13.04 -3.75
N ARG A 458 -18.95 -13.37 -3.94
CA ARG A 458 -18.08 -12.75 -4.96
C ARG A 458 -18.61 -12.95 -6.37
N GLN A 459 -19.10 -14.15 -6.70
CA GLN A 459 -19.65 -14.46 -8.02
C GLN A 459 -20.95 -13.70 -8.33
N LEU A 460 -21.69 -13.31 -7.30
CA LEU A 460 -22.96 -12.57 -7.38
C LEU A 460 -22.78 -11.06 -7.14
N ALA A 461 -21.54 -10.60 -6.97
CA ALA A 461 -21.23 -9.20 -6.70
C ALA A 461 -21.36 -8.33 -7.96
N ASP A 462 -21.76 -7.09 -7.76
CA ASP A 462 -21.70 -6.07 -8.80
C ASP A 462 -20.23 -5.74 -9.11
N THR A 463 -19.93 -5.34 -10.34
CA THR A 463 -18.58 -4.85 -10.69
C THR A 463 -18.62 -3.33 -10.84
N TYR A 464 -17.90 -2.62 -9.98
CA TYR A 464 -17.77 -1.16 -10.04
C TYR A 464 -16.49 -0.80 -10.81
N PHE A 465 -16.66 -0.17 -11.98
CA PHE A 465 -15.54 0.26 -12.83
C PHE A 465 -15.01 1.59 -12.33
N CYS A 466 -13.75 1.58 -11.96
CA CYS A 466 -13.08 2.64 -11.23
C CYS A 466 -12.00 3.28 -12.10
N ASN A 467 -12.01 4.61 -12.22
CA ASN A 467 -11.07 5.39 -13.02
C ASN A 467 -9.69 5.48 -12.35
N PHE A 468 -8.96 4.37 -12.33
CA PHE A 468 -7.58 4.31 -11.85
C PHE A 468 -6.90 3.07 -12.46
N SER A 469 -5.65 2.80 -12.07
CA SER A 469 -4.97 1.55 -12.39
C SER A 469 -4.40 0.94 -11.12
N VAL A 470 -4.71 -0.34 -10.86
CA VAL A 470 -4.16 -1.10 -9.73
C VAL A 470 -2.65 -1.23 -9.86
N PHE A 471 -2.15 -1.51 -11.07
CA PHE A 471 -0.71 -1.64 -11.34
C PHE A 471 0.07 -0.35 -11.08
N GLN A 472 -0.53 0.80 -11.37
CA GLN A 472 0.11 2.10 -11.15
C GLN A 472 0.00 2.57 -9.69
N SER A 473 -1.17 2.42 -9.05
CA SER A 473 -1.45 3.10 -7.77
C SER A 473 -1.55 2.16 -6.56
N LEU A 474 -1.76 0.85 -6.79
CA LEU A 474 -1.86 -0.17 -5.75
C LEU A 474 -1.07 -1.45 -6.12
N PRO A 475 0.21 -1.36 -6.55
CA PRO A 475 0.97 -2.52 -7.05
C PRO A 475 1.11 -3.64 -6.01
N ASP A 476 1.27 -3.30 -4.73
CA ASP A 476 1.31 -4.28 -3.64
C ASP A 476 0.00 -5.10 -3.53
N SER A 477 -1.16 -4.52 -3.88
CA SER A 477 -2.42 -5.29 -3.90
C SER A 477 -2.37 -6.41 -4.94
N TRP A 478 -1.73 -6.16 -6.08
CA TRP A 478 -1.59 -7.14 -7.17
C TRP A 478 -0.44 -8.14 -6.93
N ALA A 479 0.71 -7.64 -6.48
CA ALA A 479 1.93 -8.45 -6.42
C ALA A 479 1.99 -9.42 -5.23
N ILE A 480 1.33 -9.07 -4.13
CA ILE A 480 1.51 -9.74 -2.82
C ILE A 480 0.21 -9.85 -2.01
N ASP A 481 -0.95 -9.57 -2.61
CA ASP A 481 -2.27 -9.58 -1.96
C ASP A 481 -2.35 -8.65 -0.73
N GLN A 482 -1.63 -7.53 -0.75
CA GLN A 482 -1.68 -6.54 0.33
C GLN A 482 -3.06 -5.90 0.41
N LEU A 483 -3.65 -5.92 1.61
CA LEU A 483 -4.94 -5.26 1.85
C LEU A 483 -4.75 -3.77 2.11
N PHE A 484 -5.65 -2.98 1.54
CA PHE A 484 -5.79 -1.55 1.81
C PHE A 484 -7.23 -1.27 2.27
N PRO A 485 -7.44 -0.37 3.24
CA PRO A 485 -8.77 0.14 3.53
C PRO A 485 -9.32 0.90 2.32
N ILE A 486 -10.46 0.45 1.80
CA ILE A 486 -11.18 1.10 0.72
C ILE A 486 -12.63 1.32 1.14
N LEU A 487 -13.13 2.55 0.99
CA LEU A 487 -14.50 2.93 1.32
C LEU A 487 -14.94 4.17 0.52
N PRO A 488 -16.25 4.43 0.39
CA PRO A 488 -16.75 5.70 -0.10
C PRO A 488 -16.26 6.85 0.80
N ILE A 489 -15.89 8.00 0.22
CA ILE A 489 -15.51 9.18 1.01
C ILE A 489 -16.70 10.05 1.41
N HIS A 490 -17.89 9.72 0.93
CA HIS A 490 -19.15 10.44 1.13
C HIS A 490 -20.34 9.47 1.18
N ARG A 491 -21.53 9.99 1.55
CA ARG A 491 -22.78 9.22 1.76
C ARG A 491 -22.73 8.19 2.88
N LEU A 492 -21.76 8.28 3.79
CA LEU A 492 -21.59 7.35 4.91
C LEU A 492 -22.66 7.51 6.02
N ASN A 493 -23.64 8.38 5.83
CA ASN A 493 -24.88 8.46 6.61
C ASN A 493 -26.06 7.68 5.98
N GLU A 494 -25.82 7.01 4.85
CA GLU A 494 -26.74 6.11 4.16
C GLU A 494 -26.25 4.66 4.28
N GLU A 495 -27.16 3.69 4.36
CA GLU A 495 -26.78 2.27 4.38
C GLU A 495 -26.32 1.81 3.00
N PRO A 496 -25.09 1.28 2.84
CA PRO A 496 -24.65 0.70 1.59
C PRO A 496 -25.41 -0.60 1.31
N SER A 497 -26.14 -0.65 0.20
CA SER A 497 -27.01 -1.78 -0.15
C SER A 497 -26.42 -2.77 -1.16
N ASN A 498 -25.35 -2.40 -1.86
CA ASN A 498 -24.75 -3.21 -2.91
C ASN A 498 -23.48 -3.92 -2.38
N ARG A 499 -23.22 -5.11 -2.93
CA ARG A 499 -22.01 -5.89 -2.69
C ARG A 499 -21.21 -5.89 -3.98
N ALA A 500 -19.97 -5.41 -3.93
CA ALA A 500 -19.21 -5.13 -5.14
C ALA A 500 -17.77 -5.63 -5.07
N VAL A 501 -17.25 -5.97 -6.24
CA VAL A 501 -15.81 -5.98 -6.51
C VAL A 501 -15.45 -4.72 -7.29
N LEU A 502 -14.21 -4.27 -7.18
CA LEU A 502 -13.73 -3.11 -7.93
C LEU A 502 -12.93 -3.61 -9.13
N ALA A 503 -13.25 -3.10 -10.32
CA ALA A 503 -12.43 -3.28 -11.50
C ALA A 503 -11.81 -1.93 -11.85
N ASP A 504 -10.53 -1.93 -12.22
CA ASP A 504 -9.89 -0.75 -12.78
C ASP A 504 -10.25 -0.60 -14.29
N ILE A 505 -9.67 0.39 -14.97
CA ILE A 505 -9.94 0.63 -16.40
C ILE A 505 -8.92 -0.02 -17.34
N THR A 506 -8.06 -0.89 -16.81
CA THR A 506 -7.14 -1.66 -17.65
C THR A 506 -7.89 -2.78 -18.39
N CYS A 507 -7.25 -3.32 -19.42
CA CYS A 507 -7.79 -4.46 -20.15
C CYS A 507 -7.37 -5.80 -19.55
N ASP A 508 -6.62 -5.77 -18.45
CA ASP A 508 -6.12 -6.96 -17.77
C ASP A 508 -7.12 -7.44 -16.74
N SER A 509 -7.35 -8.76 -16.69
CA SER A 509 -8.26 -9.35 -15.71
C SER A 509 -7.75 -9.26 -14.27
N ASP A 510 -6.44 -9.04 -14.09
CA ASP A 510 -5.81 -8.83 -12.79
C ASP A 510 -5.97 -7.38 -12.31
N GLY A 511 -6.46 -6.46 -13.17
CA GLY A 511 -6.83 -5.08 -12.83
C GLY A 511 -8.10 -5.00 -12.00
N LYS A 512 -8.14 -5.70 -10.87
CA LYS A 512 -9.30 -5.75 -9.97
C LYS A 512 -8.87 -5.81 -8.51
N ILE A 513 -9.79 -5.41 -7.63
CA ILE A 513 -9.70 -5.59 -6.18
C ILE A 513 -10.94 -6.37 -5.77
N ASP A 514 -10.71 -7.60 -5.32
CA ASP A 514 -11.73 -8.55 -4.88
C ASP A 514 -11.42 -9.14 -3.50
N HIS A 515 -10.49 -8.54 -2.76
CA HIS A 515 -10.16 -8.85 -1.38
C HIS A 515 -10.12 -7.53 -0.59
N PHE A 516 -10.88 -7.46 0.49
CA PHE A 516 -11.04 -6.25 1.29
C PHE A 516 -10.88 -6.56 2.78
N ILE A 517 -10.57 -5.53 3.55
CA ILE A 517 -10.45 -5.62 5.01
C ILE A 517 -11.77 -6.08 5.66
N ASP A 518 -11.67 -6.95 6.65
CA ASP A 518 -12.73 -7.27 7.59
C ASP A 518 -12.16 -7.40 9.02
N ARG A 519 -13.04 -7.32 10.03
CA ARG A 519 -12.64 -7.36 11.44
C ARG A 519 -12.12 -8.72 11.89
N ARG A 520 -12.52 -9.80 11.22
CA ARG A 520 -12.20 -11.17 11.64
C ARG A 520 -11.45 -11.97 10.59
N ASP A 521 -11.60 -11.61 9.32
CA ASP A 521 -10.95 -12.28 8.19
C ASP A 521 -10.75 -11.30 7.02
N VAL A 522 -10.62 -11.82 5.81
CA VAL A 522 -10.68 -11.07 4.55
C VAL A 522 -12.05 -11.29 3.92
N LYS A 523 -12.71 -10.22 3.46
CA LYS A 523 -13.97 -10.32 2.73
C LYS A 523 -13.73 -10.20 1.22
N ASP A 524 -14.50 -10.95 0.44
CA ASP A 524 -14.39 -10.97 -1.03
C ASP A 524 -15.18 -9.86 -1.75
N VAL A 525 -15.93 -9.06 -0.99
CA VAL A 525 -16.80 -8.00 -1.53
C VAL A 525 -16.77 -6.76 -0.64
N LEU A 526 -16.95 -5.60 -1.25
CA LEU A 526 -17.08 -4.32 -0.58
C LEU A 526 -18.55 -3.87 -0.58
N GLU A 527 -19.04 -3.43 0.57
CA GLU A 527 -20.34 -2.78 0.68
C GLU A 527 -20.26 -1.37 0.09
N LEU A 528 -21.10 -1.08 -0.91
CA LEU A 528 -21.17 0.22 -1.57
C LEU A 528 -22.62 0.70 -1.70
N HIS A 529 -22.78 2.01 -1.84
CA HIS A 529 -24.06 2.61 -2.17
C HIS A 529 -24.40 2.40 -3.65
N PRO A 530 -25.68 2.35 -4.02
CA PRO A 530 -26.09 2.33 -5.42
C PRO A 530 -25.48 3.49 -6.20
N PHE A 531 -24.88 3.16 -7.34
CA PHE A 531 -24.34 4.12 -8.29
C PHE A 531 -25.47 4.89 -8.98
N GLN A 532 -25.31 6.20 -9.10
CA GLN A 532 -26.28 7.09 -9.74
C GLN A 532 -25.61 7.78 -10.93
N PRO A 533 -25.97 7.44 -12.18
CA PRO A 533 -25.39 8.07 -13.36
C PRO A 533 -25.52 9.60 -13.30
N GLY A 534 -24.42 10.30 -13.62
CA GLY A 534 -24.33 11.76 -13.61
C GLY A 534 -24.10 12.40 -12.23
N THR A 535 -23.98 11.61 -11.16
CA THR A 535 -23.56 12.10 -9.84
C THR A 535 -22.20 11.48 -9.49
N PRO A 536 -21.17 12.28 -9.11
CA PRO A 536 -19.87 11.75 -8.76
C PRO A 536 -19.94 10.78 -7.59
N TYR A 537 -19.24 9.65 -7.70
CA TYR A 537 -19.17 8.65 -6.64
C TYR A 537 -17.71 8.29 -6.40
N TYR A 538 -17.18 8.75 -5.27
CA TYR A 538 -15.76 8.72 -4.97
C TYR A 538 -15.45 7.69 -3.88
N LEU A 539 -14.46 6.85 -4.16
CA LEU A 539 -13.85 5.93 -3.21
C LEU A 539 -12.49 6.48 -2.78
N GLY A 540 -12.10 6.20 -1.55
CA GLY A 540 -10.75 6.46 -1.04
C GLY A 540 -10.06 5.15 -0.74
N ALA A 541 -8.85 4.96 -1.27
CA ALA A 541 -7.91 3.94 -0.81
C ALA A 541 -6.89 4.58 0.13
N PHE A 542 -6.85 4.08 1.36
CA PHE A 542 -6.07 4.66 2.46
C PHE A 542 -4.81 3.85 2.73
N LEU A 543 -3.87 4.44 3.47
CA LEU A 543 -2.61 3.81 3.85
C LEU A 543 -1.68 3.50 2.66
N VAL A 544 -1.82 4.27 1.58
CA VAL A 544 -1.09 4.07 0.31
C VAL A 544 0.24 4.82 0.26
N GLY A 545 0.64 5.51 1.33
CA GLY A 545 1.81 6.40 1.33
C GLY A 545 3.18 5.69 1.35
N ALA A 546 3.21 4.37 1.51
CA ALA A 546 4.44 3.58 1.56
C ALA A 546 4.48 2.59 0.37
N TYR A 547 5.60 2.57 -0.36
CA TYR A 547 5.89 1.69 -1.51
C TYR A 547 5.05 1.89 -2.77
N GLN A 548 3.77 2.22 -2.66
CA GLN A 548 2.83 2.21 -3.78
C GLN A 548 3.27 3.08 -4.95
N GLU A 549 3.69 4.31 -4.67
CA GLU A 549 4.00 5.31 -5.69
C GLU A 549 5.24 4.95 -6.51
N ILE A 550 6.28 4.39 -5.89
CA ILE A 550 7.54 4.05 -6.58
C ILE A 550 7.47 2.69 -7.28
N LEU A 551 6.62 1.79 -6.81
CA LEU A 551 6.43 0.47 -7.41
C LEU A 551 5.41 0.48 -8.55
N GLY A 552 4.68 1.58 -8.72
CA GLY A 552 3.72 1.77 -9.80
C GLY A 552 4.34 1.55 -11.17
N ASP A 553 3.59 0.89 -12.06
CA ASP A 553 3.99 0.68 -13.44
C ASP A 553 2.99 1.26 -14.46
N LEU A 554 3.49 1.47 -15.68
CA LEU A 554 2.75 2.07 -16.78
C LEU A 554 1.90 1.04 -17.56
N HIS A 555 1.23 0.09 -16.89
CA HIS A 555 0.36 -0.90 -17.54
C HIS A 555 -0.70 -0.18 -18.39
N ASN A 556 -0.88 -0.62 -19.64
CA ASN A 556 -1.72 0.06 -20.64
C ASN A 556 -1.40 1.54 -20.90
N LEU A 557 -0.19 1.99 -20.54
CA LEU A 557 0.23 3.39 -20.63
C LEU A 557 -0.57 4.35 -19.75
N PHE A 558 -1.20 3.87 -18.68
CA PHE A 558 -1.69 4.75 -17.61
C PHE A 558 -0.49 5.19 -16.77
N GLY A 559 -0.25 6.50 -16.70
CA GLY A 559 0.90 7.05 -16.00
C GLY A 559 0.58 7.57 -14.60
N ASP A 560 1.52 8.33 -14.05
CA ASP A 560 1.40 8.84 -12.68
C ASP A 560 0.10 9.63 -12.47
N THR A 561 -0.50 9.49 -11.29
CA THR A 561 -1.73 10.21 -10.95
C THR A 561 -1.46 11.67 -10.54
N ASN A 562 -2.46 12.53 -10.68
CA ASN A 562 -2.42 13.88 -10.11
C ASN A 562 -2.15 13.79 -8.60
N THR A 563 -1.15 14.52 -8.10
CA THR A 563 -0.82 14.54 -6.67
C THR A 563 -1.04 15.93 -6.08
N VAL A 564 -1.73 16.00 -4.94
CA VAL A 564 -2.05 17.23 -4.22
C VAL A 564 -1.41 17.18 -2.84
N HIS A 565 -0.65 18.23 -2.50
CA HIS A 565 -0.07 18.39 -1.18
C HIS A 565 -0.93 19.33 -0.34
N VAL A 566 -1.34 18.84 0.82
CA VAL A 566 -2.20 19.57 1.76
C VAL A 566 -1.47 19.71 3.08
N SER A 567 -1.45 20.94 3.59
CA SER A 567 -0.94 21.27 4.91
C SER A 567 -1.98 21.99 5.75
N LEU A 568 -1.82 21.94 7.06
CA LEU A 568 -2.75 22.45 8.04
C LEU A 568 -2.18 23.73 8.68
N HIS A 569 -2.94 24.82 8.57
CA HIS A 569 -2.61 26.11 9.16
C HIS A 569 -3.53 26.42 10.36
N PRO A 570 -2.97 26.69 11.55
CA PRO A 570 -3.76 26.92 12.78
C PRO A 570 -4.82 28.02 12.70
N GLU A 571 -4.63 29.03 11.85
CA GLU A 571 -5.54 30.18 11.73
C GLU A 571 -6.42 30.16 10.47
N GLU A 572 -6.01 29.44 9.41
CA GLU A 572 -6.64 29.51 8.08
C GLU A 572 -7.31 28.18 7.65
N GLY A 573 -7.23 27.12 8.47
CA GLY A 573 -7.74 25.81 8.12
C GLY A 573 -6.67 24.99 7.38
N TYR A 574 -6.91 24.62 6.13
CA TYR A 574 -5.93 23.89 5.31
C TYR A 574 -5.54 24.69 4.07
N THR A 575 -4.34 24.43 3.55
CA THR A 575 -3.84 24.98 2.30
C THR A 575 -3.45 23.86 1.34
N ILE A 576 -3.67 24.10 0.05
CA ILE A 576 -3.11 23.27 -1.02
C ILE A 576 -1.76 23.90 -1.41
N ASP A 577 -0.68 23.30 -0.90
CA ASP A 577 0.68 23.82 -1.05
C ASP A 577 1.22 23.66 -2.48
N GLY A 578 0.78 22.61 -3.16
CA GLY A 578 1.24 22.27 -4.48
C GLY A 578 0.41 21.18 -5.13
N VAL A 579 0.43 21.20 -6.46
CA VAL A 579 -0.17 20.18 -7.30
C VAL A 579 0.90 19.72 -8.28
N VAL A 580 1.14 18.41 -8.31
CA VAL A 580 1.94 17.75 -9.33
C VAL A 580 0.95 17.13 -10.31
N ALA A 581 0.97 17.62 -11.55
CA ALA A 581 0.14 17.06 -12.61
C ALA A 581 0.60 15.63 -12.91
N GLY A 582 -0.36 14.73 -13.06
CA GLY A 582 -0.11 13.37 -13.54
C GLY A 582 0.38 13.35 -14.98
N ASP A 583 0.80 12.17 -15.44
CA ASP A 583 1.36 12.02 -16.78
C ASP A 583 0.31 12.29 -17.86
N THR A 584 0.74 12.99 -18.91
CA THR A 584 -0.06 13.10 -20.13
C THR A 584 0.18 11.92 -21.05
N VAL A 585 -0.71 11.71 -22.04
CA VAL A 585 -0.48 10.72 -23.12
C VAL A 585 0.87 10.95 -23.82
N SER A 586 1.32 12.20 -23.96
CA SER A 586 2.64 12.51 -24.53
C SER A 586 3.80 12.06 -23.64
N ASP A 587 3.65 12.13 -22.31
CA ASP A 587 4.70 11.72 -21.36
C ASP A 587 4.88 10.21 -21.38
N VAL A 588 3.79 9.43 -21.27
CA VAL A 588 3.82 7.95 -21.37
C VAL A 588 4.34 7.47 -22.72
N LEU A 589 3.94 8.11 -23.82
CA LEU A 589 4.43 7.78 -25.15
C LEU A 589 5.93 8.11 -25.31
N ARG A 590 6.43 9.15 -24.63
CA ARG A 590 7.86 9.49 -24.62
C ARG A 590 8.68 8.40 -23.94
N TYR A 591 8.19 7.77 -22.87
CA TYR A 591 8.87 6.65 -22.21
C TYR A 591 9.11 5.47 -23.16
N VAL A 592 8.15 5.18 -24.04
CA VAL A 592 8.27 4.15 -25.09
C VAL A 592 8.83 4.70 -26.42
N ARG A 593 9.52 5.85 -26.37
CA ARG A 593 10.31 6.48 -27.44
C ARG A 593 9.52 7.04 -28.62
N TYR A 594 8.24 7.36 -28.45
CA TYR A 594 7.52 8.17 -29.42
C TYR A 594 7.79 9.67 -29.20
N ASN A 595 7.79 10.42 -30.29
CA ASN A 595 7.89 11.87 -30.25
C ASN A 595 6.55 12.49 -30.67
N ARG A 596 6.01 13.39 -29.84
CA ARG A 596 4.75 14.09 -30.09
C ARG A 596 4.70 14.77 -31.46
N ASN A 597 5.77 15.50 -31.84
CA ASN A 597 5.78 16.27 -33.10
C ASN A 597 5.76 15.34 -34.32
N ASP A 598 6.47 14.22 -34.25
CA ASP A 598 6.47 13.22 -35.33
C ASP A 598 5.09 12.56 -35.49
N LEU A 599 4.43 12.24 -34.38
CA LEU A 599 3.08 11.67 -34.37
C LEU A 599 2.07 12.63 -35.00
N VAL A 600 2.07 13.89 -34.59
CA VAL A 600 1.20 14.95 -35.15
C VAL A 600 1.47 15.14 -36.65
N ALA A 601 2.74 15.17 -37.07
CA ALA A 601 3.10 15.29 -38.48
C ALA A 601 2.58 14.12 -39.33
N ARG A 602 2.65 12.90 -38.81
CA ARG A 602 2.14 11.68 -39.48
C ARG A 602 0.62 11.72 -39.64
N VAL A 603 -0.12 12.08 -38.59
CA VAL A 603 -1.60 12.21 -38.68
C VAL A 603 -1.99 13.31 -39.65
N ARG A 604 -1.28 14.45 -39.64
CA ARG A 604 -1.50 15.54 -40.60
C ARG A 604 -1.29 15.09 -42.06
N GLN A 605 -0.23 14.34 -42.33
CA GLN A 605 0.01 13.79 -43.67
C GLN A 605 -1.06 12.77 -44.09
N ALA A 606 -1.54 11.94 -43.16
CA ALA A 606 -2.62 11.00 -43.41
C ALA A 606 -3.95 11.71 -43.69
N ALA A 607 -4.25 12.79 -42.96
CA ALA A 607 -5.45 13.62 -43.17
C ALA A 607 -5.45 14.28 -44.56
N GLU A 608 -4.32 14.84 -45.01
CA GLU A 608 -4.15 15.38 -46.37
C GLU A 608 -4.41 14.32 -47.46
N THR A 609 -3.92 13.09 -47.23
CA THR A 609 -4.15 11.98 -48.16
C THR A 609 -5.63 11.59 -48.22
N ALA A 610 -6.32 11.59 -47.08
CA ALA A 610 -7.75 11.31 -46.98
C ALA A 610 -8.61 12.43 -47.62
N LEU A 611 -8.24 13.70 -47.46
CA LEU A 611 -8.87 14.85 -48.13
C LEU A 611 -8.79 14.72 -49.66
N ARG A 612 -7.62 14.41 -50.21
CA ARG A 612 -7.44 14.17 -51.66
C ARG A 612 -8.28 13.00 -52.17
N ALA A 613 -8.40 11.94 -51.36
CA ALA A 613 -9.23 10.79 -51.65
C ALA A 613 -10.74 11.02 -51.39
N LYS A 614 -11.14 12.22 -50.96
CA LYS A 614 -12.52 12.57 -50.58
C LYS A 614 -13.14 11.65 -49.51
N ARG A 615 -12.29 11.09 -48.64
CA ARG A 615 -12.70 10.32 -47.46
C ARG A 615 -12.94 11.19 -46.22
N LEU A 616 -12.42 12.41 -46.22
CA LEU A 616 -12.65 13.44 -45.21
C LEU A 616 -12.99 14.77 -45.88
N THR A 617 -13.74 15.60 -45.16
CA THR A 617 -13.95 17.03 -45.44
C THR A 617 -12.91 17.88 -44.70
N LEU A 618 -12.77 19.15 -45.10
CA LEU A 618 -11.86 20.11 -44.44
C LEU A 618 -12.25 20.35 -42.97
N GLU A 619 -13.53 20.33 -42.65
CA GLU A 619 -14.04 20.50 -41.30
C GLU A 619 -13.68 19.30 -40.41
N GLU A 620 -13.96 18.09 -40.88
CA GLU A 620 -13.59 16.84 -40.18
C GLU A 620 -12.07 16.73 -40.01
N SER A 621 -11.27 17.14 -41.00
CA SER A 621 -9.81 17.16 -40.88
C SER A 621 -9.32 18.12 -39.79
N ARG A 622 -9.96 19.29 -39.66
CA ARG A 622 -9.61 20.25 -38.59
C ARG A 622 -9.99 19.69 -37.22
N GLN A 623 -11.18 19.10 -37.12
CA GLN A 623 -11.66 18.48 -35.89
C GLN A 623 -10.78 17.31 -35.46
N LEU A 624 -10.38 16.43 -36.39
CA LEU A 624 -9.47 15.32 -36.14
C LEU A 624 -8.13 15.80 -35.58
N LEU A 625 -7.49 16.78 -36.22
CA LEU A 625 -6.19 17.28 -35.76
C LEU A 625 -6.29 17.93 -34.38
N ARG A 626 -7.34 18.71 -34.14
CA ARG A 626 -7.60 19.31 -32.83
C ARG A 626 -7.77 18.24 -31.76
N ARG A 627 -8.66 17.27 -31.98
CA ARG A 627 -8.91 16.17 -31.03
C ARG A 627 -7.66 15.32 -30.80
N TYR A 628 -6.84 15.10 -31.83
CA TYR A 628 -5.59 14.35 -31.72
C TYR A 628 -4.54 15.09 -30.87
N GLU A 629 -4.35 16.40 -31.09
CA GLU A 629 -3.41 17.21 -30.31
C GLU A 629 -3.89 17.42 -28.86
N GLU A 630 -5.20 17.60 -28.65
CA GLU A 630 -5.84 17.62 -27.34
C GLU A 630 -5.65 16.29 -26.62
N GLY A 631 -5.95 15.16 -27.27
CA GLY A 631 -5.78 13.82 -26.69
C GLY A 631 -4.33 13.50 -26.33
N LEU A 632 -3.35 13.94 -27.13
CA LEU A 632 -1.93 13.80 -26.78
C LEU A 632 -1.51 14.65 -25.58
N SER A 633 -2.21 15.76 -25.32
CA SER A 633 -1.93 16.65 -24.18
C SER A 633 -2.78 16.33 -22.96
N GLY A 634 -3.77 15.47 -23.12
CA GLY A 634 -4.70 15.06 -22.06
C GLY A 634 -4.04 14.14 -21.06
N TYR A 635 -4.66 14.06 -19.89
CA TYR A 635 -4.34 13.10 -18.84
C TYR A 635 -4.54 11.67 -19.37
N THR A 636 -3.76 10.70 -18.88
CA THR A 636 -3.88 9.31 -19.36
C THR A 636 -5.18 8.64 -18.95
N TYR A 637 -5.81 9.11 -17.87
CA TYR A 637 -7.05 8.55 -17.34
C TYR A 637 -8.29 9.12 -18.04
N LEU A 638 -9.45 8.51 -17.78
CA LEU A 638 -10.68 8.87 -18.46
C LEU A 638 -11.31 10.13 -17.84
N GLU A 639 -11.97 10.93 -18.67
CA GLU A 639 -12.74 12.09 -18.23
C GLU A 639 -14.23 11.70 -18.15
N GLN A 640 -14.91 12.08 -17.06
CA GLN A 640 -16.38 12.10 -17.01
C GLN A 640 -16.85 13.45 -17.59
N GLU A 641 -17.62 13.42 -18.68
CA GLU A 641 -18.36 14.59 -19.20
C GLU A 641 -19.62 14.88 -18.38
#